data_AF-A0A1G6NP17-F1
#
_entry.id   AF-A0A1G6NP17-F1
#
_cell.length_a   1.000
_cell.length_b   1.000
_cell.length_c   1.000
_cell.angle_alpha   90.00
_cell.angle_beta   90.00
_cell.angle_gamma   90.00
#
_symmetry.space_group_name_H-M   'P 1'
#
loop_
_entity.id
_entity.type
_entity.pdbx_description
1 polymer ?
#
loop_
_entity_poly.entity_id
_entity_poly.type
_entity_poly.pdbx_seq_one_letter_code
_entity_poly.pdbx_strand_id
1 'polypeptide(L)'
;MSAPTVDAIIVNYNTRERTLEAIDSLVGLGLEWLGVVLIDNGSTDGSLEAIRSAHPGVTLIDAGENLGFARAVNRGVDASTADYVMLFNPDASAFPGSLEALVAFAEAHPEHGVYGGRTVDENGALDPSSCWGAPSLWSLLCYATGASAVAKKSAVFDPESLGRWKRDSVREVPIVTGCLLLSRRDVWHRIGGMDERFFLYGEDAEFSTRAWRRGFRPVIVPDAVIRHDVGGSSSSSGRRLAMVLAGKVTYFTTVWSAPVALVATLLLQAGVALRAVLEALRRSSRDAYRQAWAHRRSWRRGFPAAERTLFGREPSTTARHPLVVQAEPAFRTEKANPYTADLYRALRRQGAVVRDLHYGRLLLERTDVIHLHWPDLSFLSGPRLYRHVCRLALFYGSLALTRRRGTALVWTVHNVAAHEERSTARLRALADRLLLKNVDGIISLTEQGVVSARAAYPALAEVPAAVIPHGHYRDSYDFGVDRVEARRRLGLDVDRPVIASVGQIRRYKNVPHLIRVFRESGVDATLLIAGKISPPELETEIRDAARGDDRIVIDARFLPDDDIAAALAAADLVILPYARIQNSGSAILAVSADRPVLVPQLGAMRELQEQLGDHWVRLYDGDLTSAYLTHALEWSVASGRPERADLRALDWDVIATQTMNAYRSILRRVRG
;
A
#
# COMPACT_ATOMS: atom_id res chain seq x y z
N MET A 1 -9.90 -26.19 -20.64
CA MET A 1 -9.23 -25.56 -19.49
C MET A 1 -8.94 -26.67 -18.49
N SER A 2 -7.73 -26.73 -17.93
CA SER A 2 -7.43 -27.66 -16.83
C SER A 2 -8.34 -27.36 -15.63
N ALA A 3 -8.64 -28.36 -14.80
CA ALA A 3 -9.37 -28.13 -13.56
C ALA A 3 -8.60 -27.13 -12.66
N PRO A 4 -9.29 -26.22 -11.94
CA PRO A 4 -8.62 -25.28 -11.04
C PRO A 4 -7.92 -26.06 -9.92
N THR A 5 -6.72 -25.60 -9.57
CA THR A 5 -5.94 -26.18 -8.47
C THR A 5 -6.27 -25.50 -7.15
N VAL A 6 -6.24 -26.26 -6.04
CA VAL A 6 -6.53 -25.74 -4.69
C VAL A 6 -5.44 -26.19 -3.73
N ASP A 7 -4.87 -25.26 -2.96
CA ASP A 7 -4.03 -25.60 -1.81
C ASP A 7 -4.80 -25.41 -0.51
N ALA A 8 -4.97 -26.50 0.24
CA ALA A 8 -5.47 -26.46 1.61
C ALA A 8 -4.37 -25.97 2.56
N ILE A 9 -4.59 -24.81 3.17
CA ILE A 9 -3.68 -24.18 4.13
C ILE A 9 -4.06 -24.61 5.54
N ILE A 10 -3.21 -25.42 6.17
CA ILE A 10 -3.41 -25.95 7.52
C ILE A 10 -2.36 -25.34 8.45
N VAL A 11 -2.80 -24.73 9.56
CA VAL A 11 -1.91 -24.23 10.61
C VAL A 11 -1.95 -25.20 11.79
N ASN A 12 -0.84 -25.87 12.05
CA ASN A 12 -0.70 -26.79 13.18
C ASN A 12 -0.04 -26.10 14.39
N TYR A 13 -0.53 -26.35 15.60
CA TYR A 13 0.15 -25.96 16.84
C TYR A 13 -0.17 -26.91 17.98
N ASN A 14 0.77 -27.83 18.27
CA ASN A 14 0.63 -28.83 19.34
C ASN A 14 -0.66 -29.68 19.22
N THR A 15 -1.02 -30.06 17.99
CA THR A 15 -2.23 -30.84 17.65
C THR A 15 -1.90 -32.00 16.73
N ARG A 16 -0.80 -32.72 17.00
CA ARG A 16 -0.26 -33.80 16.15
C ARG A 16 -1.32 -34.75 15.59
N GLU A 17 -2.06 -35.44 16.45
CA GLU A 17 -3.01 -36.48 16.03
C GLU A 17 -4.14 -35.90 15.16
N ARG A 18 -4.74 -34.80 15.60
CA ARG A 18 -5.82 -34.13 14.86
C ARG A 18 -5.37 -33.67 13.49
N THR A 19 -4.16 -33.12 13.43
CA THR A 19 -3.58 -32.64 12.17
C THR A 19 -3.34 -33.76 11.18
N LEU A 20 -2.85 -34.92 11.64
CA LEU A 20 -2.74 -36.12 10.80
C LEU A 20 -4.11 -36.56 10.30
N GLU A 21 -5.12 -36.65 11.17
CA GLU A 21 -6.50 -37.00 10.79
C GLU A 21 -7.10 -36.03 9.76
N ALA A 22 -6.81 -34.73 9.89
CA ALA A 22 -7.25 -33.71 8.94
C ALA A 22 -6.59 -33.92 7.56
N ILE A 23 -5.27 -34.16 7.52
CA ILE A 23 -4.55 -34.45 6.27
C ILE A 23 -5.07 -35.75 5.65
N ASP A 24 -5.21 -36.82 6.44
CA ASP A 24 -5.80 -38.09 6.01
C ASP A 24 -7.17 -37.89 5.40
N SER A 25 -8.01 -37.03 5.99
CA SER A 25 -9.34 -36.73 5.47
C SER A 25 -9.31 -36.04 4.10
N LEU A 26 -8.32 -35.19 3.83
CA LEU A 26 -8.17 -34.50 2.54
C LEU A 26 -7.56 -35.42 1.49
N VAL A 27 -6.50 -36.14 1.84
CA VAL A 27 -5.81 -37.09 0.94
C VAL A 27 -6.75 -38.24 0.57
N GLY A 28 -7.55 -38.73 1.52
CA GLY A 28 -8.52 -39.80 1.33
C GLY A 28 -9.65 -39.48 0.33
N LEU A 29 -9.84 -38.20 -0.05
CA LEU A 29 -10.79 -37.81 -1.10
C LEU A 29 -10.29 -38.19 -2.51
N GLY A 30 -8.98 -38.41 -2.70
CA GLY A 30 -8.40 -38.79 -3.99
C GLY A 30 -8.50 -37.69 -5.06
N LEU A 31 -8.54 -36.42 -4.67
CA LEU A 31 -8.68 -35.28 -5.56
C LEU A 31 -7.31 -34.83 -6.09
N GLU A 32 -7.01 -35.10 -7.36
CA GLU A 32 -5.71 -34.79 -7.97
C GLU A 32 -5.38 -33.29 -8.02
N TRP A 33 -6.40 -32.42 -7.99
CA TRP A 33 -6.26 -30.96 -8.02
C TRP A 33 -6.05 -30.34 -6.62
N LEU A 34 -6.13 -31.14 -5.56
CA LEU A 34 -6.03 -30.69 -4.17
C LEU A 34 -4.62 -30.93 -3.61
N GLY A 35 -3.89 -29.84 -3.36
CA GLY A 35 -2.65 -29.83 -2.59
C GLY A 35 -2.88 -29.49 -1.12
N VAL A 36 -1.89 -29.77 -0.28
CA VAL A 36 -1.87 -29.38 1.14
C VAL A 36 -0.58 -28.63 1.44
N VAL A 37 -0.73 -27.42 1.98
CA VAL A 37 0.36 -26.60 2.51
C VAL A 37 0.16 -26.49 4.02
N LEU A 38 1.06 -27.10 4.78
CA LEU A 38 0.99 -27.13 6.23
C LEU A 38 2.06 -26.25 6.85
N ILE A 39 1.65 -25.39 7.77
CA ILE A 39 2.56 -24.59 8.58
C ILE A 39 2.59 -25.17 9.98
N ASP A 40 3.72 -25.74 10.38
CA ASP A 40 3.96 -26.05 11.78
C ASP A 40 4.31 -24.76 12.52
N ASN A 41 3.43 -24.31 13.40
CA ASN A 41 3.51 -23.01 14.06
C ASN A 41 4.35 -23.09 15.35
N GLY A 42 5.50 -23.75 15.28
CA GLY A 42 6.42 -23.96 16.40
C GLY A 42 5.89 -24.97 17.42
N SER A 43 5.43 -26.12 16.94
CA SER A 43 4.97 -27.21 17.80
C SER A 43 6.14 -27.90 18.52
N THR A 44 5.86 -28.46 19.70
CA THR A 44 6.85 -29.16 20.55
C THR A 44 6.42 -30.60 20.88
N ASP A 45 5.35 -31.08 20.26
CA ASP A 45 4.74 -32.41 20.50
C ASP A 45 5.20 -33.48 19.48
N GLY A 46 6.22 -33.17 18.67
CA GLY A 46 6.70 -34.05 17.60
C GLY A 46 5.80 -34.05 16.36
N SER A 47 4.94 -33.04 16.19
CA SER A 47 4.10 -32.88 14.99
C SER A 47 4.92 -32.88 13.69
N LEU A 48 6.02 -32.11 13.67
CA LEU A 48 6.79 -31.88 12.45
C LEU A 48 7.36 -33.19 11.88
N GLU A 49 7.97 -34.02 12.73
CA GLU A 49 8.51 -35.32 12.34
C GLU A 49 7.41 -36.30 11.93
N ALA A 50 6.31 -36.33 12.68
CA ALA A 50 5.19 -37.23 12.40
C ALA A 50 4.53 -36.93 11.05
N ILE A 51 4.26 -35.66 10.76
CA ILE A 51 3.65 -35.22 9.50
C ILE A 51 4.59 -35.50 8.32
N ARG A 52 5.87 -35.17 8.45
CA ARG A 52 6.88 -35.42 7.40
C ARG A 52 7.00 -36.91 7.07
N SER A 53 6.87 -37.78 8.06
CA SER A 53 6.94 -39.24 7.90
C SER A 53 5.67 -39.80 7.26
N ALA A 54 4.49 -39.39 7.74
CA ALA A 54 3.20 -39.93 7.28
C ALA A 54 2.77 -39.38 5.91
N HIS A 55 3.11 -38.14 5.59
CA HIS A 55 2.63 -37.45 4.39
C HIS A 55 3.76 -36.72 3.64
N PRO A 56 4.65 -37.46 2.94
CA PRO A 56 5.76 -36.85 2.21
C PRO A 56 5.33 -35.94 1.04
N GLY A 57 4.08 -36.04 0.58
CA GLY A 57 3.52 -35.17 -0.46
C GLY A 57 2.98 -33.82 0.03
N VAL A 58 2.92 -33.58 1.35
CA VAL A 58 2.48 -32.30 1.92
C VAL A 58 3.61 -31.28 1.85
N THR A 59 3.30 -30.06 1.42
CA THR A 59 4.24 -28.95 1.51
C THR A 59 4.33 -28.49 2.96
N LEU A 60 5.37 -28.93 3.67
CA LEU A 60 5.55 -28.67 5.09
C LEU A 60 6.49 -27.47 5.34
N ILE A 61 5.99 -26.45 6.02
CA ILE A 61 6.71 -25.23 6.39
C ILE A 61 6.88 -25.19 7.90
N ASP A 62 8.13 -25.24 8.37
CA ASP A 62 8.46 -25.02 9.77
C ASP A 62 8.54 -23.50 10.04
N ALA A 63 7.67 -23.01 10.92
CA ALA A 63 7.69 -21.61 11.33
C ALA A 63 8.82 -21.31 12.34
N GLY A 64 9.34 -22.32 13.03
CA GLY A 64 10.31 -22.22 14.12
C GLY A 64 9.74 -21.68 15.43
N GLU A 65 8.62 -20.97 15.38
CA GLU A 65 7.93 -20.40 16.53
C GLU A 65 6.43 -20.23 16.26
N ASN A 66 5.63 -20.02 17.32
CA ASN A 66 4.21 -19.68 17.16
C ASN A 66 4.03 -18.21 16.75
N LEU A 67 3.73 -18.03 15.47
CA LEU A 67 3.51 -16.74 14.81
C LEU A 67 2.12 -16.14 15.09
N GLY A 68 1.20 -16.91 15.67
CA GLY A 68 -0.23 -16.66 15.60
C GLY A 68 -0.87 -17.17 14.30
N PHE A 69 -2.20 -17.20 14.26
CA PHE A 69 -2.97 -17.81 13.17
C PHE A 69 -2.88 -17.00 11.86
N ALA A 70 -3.17 -15.69 11.90
CA ALA A 70 -3.21 -14.85 10.71
C ALA A 70 -1.87 -14.85 9.93
N ARG A 71 -0.75 -14.81 10.66
CA ARG A 71 0.60 -14.81 10.06
C ARG A 71 0.97 -16.16 9.48
N ALA A 72 0.66 -17.24 10.19
CA ALA A 72 0.89 -18.59 9.69
C ALA A 72 0.07 -18.85 8.42
N VAL A 73 -1.20 -18.43 8.40
CA VAL A 73 -2.07 -18.51 7.22
C VAL A 73 -1.47 -17.73 6.04
N ASN A 74 -1.11 -16.45 6.23
CA ASN A 74 -0.51 -15.65 5.16
C ASN A 74 0.76 -16.30 4.60
N ARG A 75 1.63 -16.83 5.47
CA ARG A 75 2.85 -17.53 5.07
C ARG A 75 2.56 -18.79 4.24
N GLY A 76 1.50 -19.52 4.58
CA GLY A 76 1.01 -20.65 3.77
C GLY A 76 0.52 -20.23 2.40
N VAL A 77 -0.32 -19.19 2.34
CA VAL A 77 -0.86 -18.66 1.09
C VAL A 77 0.26 -18.12 0.18
N ASP A 78 1.29 -17.48 0.74
CA ASP A 78 2.43 -16.99 -0.03
C ASP A 78 3.25 -18.14 -0.64
N ALA A 79 3.33 -19.29 0.04
CA ALA A 79 4.02 -20.48 -0.44
C ALA A 79 3.19 -21.31 -1.45
N SER A 80 1.87 -21.14 -1.46
CA SER A 80 0.98 -21.79 -2.42
C SER A 80 1.31 -21.36 -3.86
N THR A 81 0.99 -22.21 -4.84
CA THR A 81 0.98 -21.85 -6.28
C THR A 81 -0.37 -22.09 -6.95
N ALA A 82 -1.34 -22.62 -6.20
CA ALA A 82 -2.66 -22.95 -6.68
C ALA A 82 -3.52 -21.73 -7.05
N ASP A 83 -4.54 -21.96 -7.87
CA ASP A 83 -5.53 -20.95 -8.29
C ASP A 83 -6.37 -20.47 -7.10
N TYR A 84 -6.70 -21.40 -6.19
CA TYR A 84 -7.42 -21.14 -4.96
C TYR A 84 -6.62 -21.55 -3.73
N VAL A 85 -6.85 -20.82 -2.65
CA VAL A 85 -6.39 -21.16 -1.31
C VAL A 85 -7.57 -21.43 -0.41
N MET A 86 -7.50 -22.52 0.37
CA MET A 86 -8.56 -22.96 1.26
C MET A 86 -8.02 -23.07 2.68
N LEU A 87 -8.52 -22.26 3.61
CA LEU A 87 -8.23 -22.47 5.02
C LEU A 87 -8.97 -23.71 5.50
N PHE A 88 -8.22 -24.62 6.11
CA PHE A 88 -8.75 -25.85 6.64
C PHE A 88 -8.11 -26.10 8.01
N ASN A 89 -8.94 -26.11 9.05
CA ASN A 89 -8.43 -26.27 10.41
C ASN A 89 -7.93 -27.70 10.68
N PRO A 90 -6.94 -27.88 11.57
CA PRO A 90 -6.41 -29.20 11.92
C PRO A 90 -7.41 -30.09 12.68
N ASP A 91 -8.53 -29.58 13.16
CA ASP A 91 -9.62 -30.32 13.81
C ASP A 91 -10.87 -30.44 12.94
N ALA A 92 -10.71 -30.25 11.62
CA ALA A 92 -11.76 -30.43 10.62
C ALA A 92 -11.54 -31.70 9.77
N SER A 93 -12.63 -32.28 9.29
CA SER A 93 -12.63 -33.36 8.29
C SER A 93 -13.72 -33.12 7.24
N ALA A 94 -13.37 -33.27 5.96
CA ALA A 94 -14.31 -33.06 4.85
C ALA A 94 -15.11 -34.33 4.54
N PHE A 95 -16.37 -34.17 4.09
CA PHE A 95 -17.15 -35.27 3.53
C PHE A 95 -16.91 -35.41 2.02
N PRO A 96 -17.07 -36.61 1.43
CA PRO A 96 -16.98 -36.80 -0.02
C PRO A 96 -17.93 -35.86 -0.79
N GLY A 97 -17.46 -35.23 -1.86
CA GLY A 97 -18.24 -34.28 -2.67
C GLY A 97 -18.30 -32.85 -2.12
N SER A 98 -17.90 -32.62 -0.87
CA SER A 98 -18.02 -31.31 -0.23
C SER A 98 -17.08 -30.26 -0.83
N LEU A 99 -15.83 -30.62 -1.11
CA LEU A 99 -14.84 -29.65 -1.62
C LEU A 99 -15.08 -29.37 -3.10
N GLU A 100 -15.48 -30.39 -3.85
CA GLU A 100 -15.93 -30.30 -5.23
C GLU A 100 -17.10 -29.32 -5.35
N ALA A 101 -18.11 -29.43 -4.48
CA ALA A 101 -19.25 -28.51 -4.47
C ALA A 101 -18.82 -27.07 -4.16
N LEU A 102 -17.89 -26.88 -3.22
CA LEU A 102 -17.38 -25.55 -2.86
C LEU A 102 -16.63 -24.89 -4.02
N VAL A 103 -15.74 -25.62 -4.68
CA VAL A 103 -14.92 -25.13 -5.80
C VAL A 103 -15.79 -24.89 -7.03
N ALA A 104 -16.70 -25.82 -7.36
CA ALA A 104 -17.62 -25.67 -8.48
C ALA A 104 -18.51 -24.42 -8.32
N PHE A 105 -19.00 -24.15 -7.10
CA PHE A 105 -19.75 -22.93 -6.82
C PHE A 105 -18.88 -21.68 -6.96
N ALA A 106 -17.64 -21.72 -6.49
CA ALA A 106 -16.71 -20.58 -6.55
C ALA A 106 -16.27 -20.21 -7.98
N GLU A 107 -16.16 -21.20 -8.87
CA GLU A 107 -15.90 -21.00 -10.31
C GLU A 107 -17.12 -20.42 -11.02
N ALA A 108 -18.32 -20.90 -10.69
CA ALA A 108 -19.57 -20.43 -11.28
C ALA A 108 -19.96 -19.00 -10.83
N HIS A 109 -19.57 -18.61 -9.62
CA HIS A 109 -19.97 -17.35 -8.98
C HIS A 109 -18.78 -16.54 -8.43
N PRO A 110 -17.83 -16.10 -9.29
CA PRO A 110 -16.59 -15.45 -8.87
C PRO A 110 -16.79 -14.11 -8.13
N GLU A 111 -17.96 -13.49 -8.23
CA GLU A 111 -18.33 -12.23 -7.57
C GLU A 111 -18.34 -12.32 -6.03
N HIS A 112 -18.51 -13.51 -5.47
CA HIS A 112 -18.56 -13.70 -4.02
C HIS A 112 -17.18 -13.56 -3.37
N GLY A 113 -16.12 -14.05 -4.03
CA GLY A 113 -14.71 -13.88 -3.64
C GLY A 113 -14.25 -14.62 -2.38
N VAL A 114 -15.14 -14.89 -1.42
CA VAL A 114 -14.88 -15.65 -0.19
C VAL A 114 -16.03 -16.63 0.03
N TYR A 115 -15.71 -17.91 0.17
CA TYR A 115 -16.69 -18.99 0.23
C TYR A 115 -16.47 -19.82 1.49
N GLY A 116 -17.55 -20.13 2.19
CA GLY A 116 -17.53 -21.02 3.35
C GLY A 116 -18.50 -22.18 3.18
N GLY A 117 -18.33 -23.19 4.02
CA GLY A 117 -19.19 -24.38 4.05
C GLY A 117 -20.12 -24.44 5.24
N ARG A 118 -20.95 -25.49 5.26
CA ARG A 118 -21.74 -25.90 6.41
C ARG A 118 -20.90 -26.77 7.34
N THR A 119 -20.86 -26.40 8.61
CA THR A 119 -20.12 -27.18 9.63
C THR A 119 -21.06 -27.99 10.52
N VAL A 120 -20.70 -29.24 10.78
CA VAL A 120 -21.40 -30.13 11.71
C VAL A 120 -20.46 -30.65 12.81
N ASP A 121 -21.02 -31.03 13.95
CA ASP A 121 -20.29 -31.73 15.01
C ASP A 121 -20.18 -33.25 14.74
N GLU A 122 -19.59 -33.98 15.67
CA GLU A 122 -19.42 -35.44 15.58
C GLU A 122 -20.74 -36.22 15.47
N ASN A 123 -21.85 -35.65 15.96
CA ASN A 123 -23.18 -36.25 15.90
C ASN A 123 -23.95 -35.81 14.64
N GLY A 124 -23.33 -35.04 13.75
CA GLY A 124 -23.96 -34.46 12.57
C GLY A 124 -24.90 -33.28 12.88
N ALA A 125 -24.91 -32.80 14.13
CA ALA A 125 -25.67 -31.61 14.47
C ALA A 125 -24.95 -30.35 13.97
N LEU A 126 -25.71 -29.32 13.60
CA LEU A 126 -25.15 -28.08 13.07
C LEU A 126 -24.26 -27.39 14.11
N ASP A 127 -23.02 -27.10 13.72
CA ASP A 127 -22.21 -26.07 14.37
C ASP A 127 -22.52 -24.71 13.72
N PRO A 128 -23.18 -23.78 14.45
CA PRO A 128 -23.52 -22.47 13.90
C PRO A 128 -22.29 -21.59 13.65
N SER A 129 -21.09 -21.99 14.12
CA SER A 129 -19.86 -21.20 14.08
C SER A 129 -19.17 -21.09 12.71
N SER A 130 -19.67 -21.79 11.69
CA SER A 130 -19.26 -21.66 10.27
C SER A 130 -19.38 -20.23 9.71
N CYS A 131 -20.28 -19.42 10.27
CA CYS A 131 -20.48 -18.04 9.87
C CYS A 131 -21.15 -17.21 10.96
N TRP A 132 -21.00 -15.90 10.87
CA TRP A 132 -21.59 -14.96 11.83
C TRP A 132 -22.17 -13.72 11.13
N GLY A 133 -23.15 -13.10 11.78
CA GLY A 133 -23.58 -11.74 11.45
C GLY A 133 -22.52 -10.71 11.83
N ALA A 134 -22.57 -9.54 11.20
CA ALA A 134 -21.65 -8.45 11.52
C ALA A 134 -21.91 -7.93 12.95
N PRO A 135 -20.86 -7.74 13.76
CA PRO A 135 -20.98 -6.95 14.97
C PRO A 135 -21.55 -5.56 14.65
N SER A 136 -22.35 -5.02 15.56
CA SER A 136 -22.88 -3.65 15.48
C SER A 136 -23.00 -3.07 16.88
N LEU A 137 -23.15 -1.75 17.00
CA LEU A 137 -23.42 -1.14 18.31
C LEU A 137 -24.72 -1.68 18.93
N TRP A 138 -25.71 -2.04 18.10
CA TRP A 138 -26.95 -2.64 18.56
C TRP A 138 -26.75 -4.07 19.09
N SER A 139 -26.01 -4.92 18.37
CA SER A 139 -25.70 -6.28 18.84
C SER A 139 -24.89 -6.24 20.14
N LEU A 140 -23.95 -5.31 20.25
CA LEU A 140 -23.16 -5.10 21.46
C LEU A 140 -23.98 -4.53 22.62
N LEU A 141 -24.97 -3.66 22.36
CA LEU A 141 -25.91 -3.20 23.36
C LEU A 141 -26.77 -4.36 23.88
N CYS A 142 -27.30 -5.19 22.97
CA CYS A 142 -28.06 -6.39 23.33
C CYS A 142 -27.19 -7.41 24.09
N TYR A 143 -25.89 -7.48 23.80
CA TYR A 143 -24.94 -8.25 24.57
C TYR A 143 -24.69 -7.65 25.95
N ALA A 144 -24.54 -6.32 26.05
CA ALA A 144 -24.27 -5.58 27.27
C ALA A 144 -25.41 -5.67 28.29
N THR A 145 -26.66 -5.62 27.82
CA THR A 145 -27.87 -5.69 28.66
C THR A 145 -28.33 -7.12 28.96
N GLY A 146 -27.73 -8.12 28.30
CA GLY A 146 -28.15 -9.52 28.41
C GLY A 146 -29.35 -9.90 27.53
N ALA A 147 -29.91 -8.96 26.76
CA ALA A 147 -31.04 -9.22 25.85
C ALA A 147 -30.76 -10.36 24.86
N SER A 148 -29.54 -10.43 24.32
CA SER A 148 -29.08 -11.54 23.44
C SER A 148 -29.12 -12.93 24.11
N ALA A 149 -28.91 -13.00 25.42
CA ALA A 149 -28.94 -14.26 26.16
C ALA A 149 -30.38 -14.70 26.49
N VAL A 150 -31.30 -13.74 26.62
CA VAL A 150 -32.73 -13.99 26.87
C VAL A 150 -33.46 -14.32 25.58
N ALA A 151 -33.26 -13.52 24.53
CA ALA A 151 -33.90 -13.66 23.23
C ALA A 151 -32.96 -14.32 22.20
N LYS A 152 -32.40 -15.49 22.56
CA LYS A 152 -31.50 -16.25 21.68
C LYS A 152 -32.16 -16.54 20.33
N LYS A 153 -31.38 -16.46 19.25
CA LYS A 153 -31.84 -16.67 17.86
C LYS A 153 -32.86 -15.62 17.37
N SER A 154 -33.07 -14.53 18.10
CA SER A 154 -33.84 -13.39 17.59
C SER A 154 -33.00 -12.62 16.56
N ALA A 155 -33.57 -12.39 15.37
CA ALA A 155 -32.91 -11.57 14.36
C ALA A 155 -32.67 -10.12 14.83
N VAL A 156 -33.42 -9.66 15.85
CA VAL A 156 -33.30 -8.31 16.39
C VAL A 156 -32.35 -8.26 17.59
N PHE A 157 -32.50 -9.16 18.57
CA PHE A 157 -31.75 -9.10 19.83
C PHE A 157 -30.50 -9.99 19.87
N ASP A 158 -30.36 -10.89 18.90
CA ASP A 158 -29.20 -11.75 18.70
C ASP A 158 -28.84 -11.82 17.19
N PRO A 159 -28.61 -10.66 16.55
CA PRO A 159 -28.42 -10.59 15.09
C PRO A 159 -27.14 -11.30 14.63
N GLU A 160 -26.13 -11.42 15.51
CA GLU A 160 -24.86 -12.09 15.19
C GLU A 160 -25.04 -13.60 14.97
N SER A 161 -26.01 -14.26 15.63
CA SER A 161 -26.20 -15.72 15.48
C SER A 161 -26.88 -16.15 14.17
N LEU A 162 -27.39 -15.18 13.40
CA LEU A 162 -28.18 -15.40 12.19
C LEU A 162 -29.45 -16.23 12.45
N GLY A 163 -29.99 -16.11 13.66
CA GLY A 163 -31.28 -16.66 14.04
C GLY A 163 -31.35 -18.18 14.04
N ARG A 164 -32.36 -18.73 13.38
CA ARG A 164 -32.64 -20.18 13.32
C ARG A 164 -32.16 -20.86 12.03
N TRP A 165 -31.47 -20.12 11.16
CA TRP A 165 -31.02 -20.64 9.88
C TRP A 165 -30.06 -21.82 10.07
N LYS A 166 -30.27 -22.92 9.34
CA LYS A 166 -29.51 -24.16 9.55
C LYS A 166 -28.29 -24.29 8.64
N ARG A 167 -27.95 -23.23 7.89
CA ARG A 167 -26.86 -23.21 6.90
C ARG A 167 -27.10 -24.24 5.79
N ASP A 168 -28.38 -24.44 5.48
CA ASP A 168 -28.94 -25.41 4.54
C ASP A 168 -29.41 -24.75 3.24
N SER A 169 -28.98 -23.51 2.99
CA SER A 169 -29.25 -22.77 1.76
C SER A 169 -28.05 -21.92 1.41
N VAL A 170 -27.83 -21.62 0.13
CA VAL A 170 -26.84 -20.60 -0.27
C VAL A 170 -27.24 -19.26 0.34
N ARG A 171 -26.30 -18.56 0.97
CA ARG A 171 -26.58 -17.26 1.59
C ARG A 171 -25.33 -16.41 1.74
N GLU A 172 -25.43 -15.16 1.32
CA GLU A 172 -24.44 -14.13 1.64
C GLU A 172 -24.42 -13.86 3.15
N VAL A 173 -23.23 -13.84 3.73
CA VAL A 173 -23.01 -13.64 5.15
C VAL A 173 -21.98 -12.54 5.39
N PRO A 174 -22.10 -11.78 6.50
CA PRO A 174 -21.08 -10.81 6.83
C PRO A 174 -19.71 -11.41 7.14
N ILE A 175 -19.69 -12.60 7.75
CA ILE A 175 -18.48 -13.29 8.19
C ILE A 175 -18.56 -14.77 7.81
N VAL A 176 -17.57 -15.23 7.04
CA VAL A 176 -17.22 -16.65 6.90
C VAL A 176 -16.07 -16.93 7.85
N THR A 177 -16.13 -18.02 8.62
CA THR A 177 -15.07 -18.34 9.59
C THR A 177 -13.97 -19.19 8.99
N GLY A 178 -12.78 -19.11 9.57
CA GLY A 178 -11.57 -19.75 9.04
C GLY A 178 -11.52 -21.29 9.10
N CYS A 179 -12.57 -21.97 9.60
CA CYS A 179 -12.58 -23.44 9.67
C CYS A 179 -12.70 -24.10 8.29
N LEU A 180 -13.46 -23.48 7.38
CA LEU A 180 -13.50 -23.75 5.95
C LEU A 180 -13.73 -22.44 5.22
N LEU A 181 -12.67 -21.86 4.67
CA LEU A 181 -12.72 -20.61 3.92
C LEU A 181 -11.91 -20.73 2.64
N LEU A 182 -12.59 -20.72 1.50
CA LEU A 182 -12.00 -20.74 0.16
C LEU A 182 -11.96 -19.32 -0.41
N SER A 183 -10.87 -18.97 -1.08
CA SER A 183 -10.78 -17.75 -1.90
C SER A 183 -9.84 -17.98 -3.06
N ARG A 184 -10.14 -17.35 -4.21
CA ARG A 184 -9.18 -17.33 -5.32
C ARG A 184 -7.94 -16.57 -4.88
N ARG A 185 -6.74 -17.08 -5.18
CA ARG A 185 -5.49 -16.54 -4.62
C ARG A 185 -5.28 -15.07 -4.98
N ASP A 186 -5.59 -14.66 -6.20
CA ASP A 186 -5.52 -13.26 -6.62
C ASP A 186 -6.51 -12.38 -5.82
N VAL A 187 -7.71 -12.89 -5.51
CA VAL A 187 -8.71 -12.22 -4.68
C VAL A 187 -8.21 -12.08 -3.24
N TRP A 188 -7.61 -13.12 -2.68
CA TRP A 188 -6.96 -13.08 -1.37
C TRP A 188 -5.91 -11.95 -1.29
N HIS A 189 -5.01 -11.87 -2.27
CA HIS A 189 -4.01 -10.81 -2.34
C HIS A 189 -4.62 -9.42 -2.59
N ARG A 190 -5.66 -9.32 -3.42
CA ARG A 190 -6.41 -8.06 -3.61
C ARG A 190 -7.10 -7.59 -2.33
N ILE A 191 -7.60 -8.50 -1.49
CA ILE A 191 -8.13 -8.20 -0.15
C ILE A 191 -7.00 -7.75 0.80
N GLY A 192 -5.80 -8.28 0.60
CA GLY A 192 -4.57 -7.95 1.32
C GLY A 192 -4.22 -8.95 2.42
N GLY A 193 -4.60 -10.23 2.23
CA GLY A 193 -4.39 -11.31 3.21
C GLY A 193 -5.06 -11.08 4.55
N MET A 194 -4.82 -11.95 5.54
CA MET A 194 -5.30 -11.74 6.92
C MET A 194 -4.49 -10.65 7.62
N ASP A 195 -5.14 -9.88 8.49
CA ASP A 195 -4.46 -8.82 9.24
C ASP A 195 -3.60 -9.41 10.36
N GLU A 196 -2.28 -9.29 10.22
CA GLU A 196 -1.29 -9.86 11.14
C GLU A 196 -1.25 -9.22 12.54
N ARG A 197 -2.05 -8.17 12.77
CA ARG A 197 -2.31 -7.65 14.12
C ARG A 197 -3.09 -8.66 14.96
N PHE A 198 -3.86 -9.56 14.35
CA PHE A 198 -4.56 -10.61 15.06
C PHE A 198 -3.62 -11.77 15.31
N PHE A 199 -3.41 -12.11 16.59
CA PHE A 199 -2.68 -13.32 16.94
C PHE A 199 -3.56 -14.57 16.82
N LEU A 200 -4.81 -14.50 17.30
CA LEU A 200 -5.78 -15.60 17.24
C LEU A 200 -7.19 -15.05 17.46
N TYR A 201 -8.17 -15.54 16.70
CA TYR A 201 -9.58 -15.16 16.69
C TYR A 201 -9.86 -13.74 16.16
N GLY A 202 -10.82 -13.65 15.23
CA GLY A 202 -11.37 -12.39 14.68
C GLY A 202 -10.69 -11.90 13.40
N GLU A 203 -9.58 -12.52 12.99
CA GLU A 203 -8.92 -12.29 11.71
C GLU A 203 -9.83 -12.59 10.51
N ASP A 204 -10.64 -13.64 10.60
CA ASP A 204 -11.61 -14.06 9.58
C ASP A 204 -12.78 -13.06 9.44
N ALA A 205 -13.26 -12.52 10.55
CA ALA A 205 -14.26 -11.47 10.59
C ALA A 205 -13.74 -10.16 9.97
N GLU A 206 -12.50 -9.78 10.28
CA GLU A 206 -11.86 -8.60 9.70
C GLU A 206 -11.60 -8.79 8.20
N PHE A 207 -11.10 -9.95 7.80
CA PHE A 207 -10.88 -10.33 6.41
C PHE A 207 -12.17 -10.30 5.60
N SER A 208 -13.25 -10.92 6.10
CA SER A 208 -14.58 -10.89 5.47
C SER A 208 -15.11 -9.46 5.34
N THR A 209 -14.89 -8.61 6.34
CA THR A 209 -15.30 -7.20 6.28
C THR A 209 -14.51 -6.41 5.22
N ARG A 210 -13.22 -6.68 5.07
CA ARG A 210 -12.41 -6.11 3.97
C ARG A 210 -12.83 -6.63 2.60
N ALA A 211 -13.29 -7.88 2.50
CA ALA A 211 -13.86 -8.42 1.27
C ALA A 211 -15.14 -7.64 0.88
N TRP A 212 -16.08 -7.46 1.80
CA TRP A 212 -17.28 -6.64 1.60
C TRP A 212 -16.95 -5.22 1.12
N ARG A 213 -15.97 -4.55 1.76
CA ARG A 213 -15.52 -3.20 1.39
C ARG A 213 -14.90 -3.10 -0.01
N ARG A 214 -14.45 -4.23 -0.57
CA ARG A 214 -13.87 -4.32 -1.91
C ARG A 214 -14.86 -4.79 -2.97
N GLY A 215 -16.14 -4.88 -2.62
CA GLY A 215 -17.21 -5.24 -3.54
C GLY A 215 -17.55 -6.72 -3.59
N PHE A 216 -16.79 -7.57 -2.90
CA PHE A 216 -17.09 -9.01 -2.79
C PHE A 216 -18.25 -9.29 -1.84
N ARG A 217 -18.78 -10.51 -1.90
CA ARG A 217 -19.95 -10.95 -1.13
C ARG A 217 -19.70 -12.33 -0.51
N PRO A 218 -18.99 -12.40 0.63
CA PRO A 218 -18.77 -13.65 1.35
C PRO A 218 -20.05 -14.48 1.48
N VAL A 219 -19.98 -15.78 1.20
CA VAL A 219 -21.14 -16.66 1.02
C VAL A 219 -20.94 -18.02 1.68
N ILE A 220 -22.03 -18.61 2.17
CA ILE A 220 -22.06 -20.01 2.62
C ILE A 220 -22.67 -20.88 1.52
N VAL A 221 -21.95 -21.96 1.18
CA VAL A 221 -22.36 -23.01 0.26
C VAL A 221 -22.80 -24.23 1.10
N PRO A 222 -24.09 -24.57 1.13
CA PRO A 222 -24.63 -25.56 2.07
C PRO A 222 -24.18 -27.00 1.77
N ASP A 223 -23.86 -27.29 0.51
CA ASP A 223 -23.42 -28.61 0.05
C ASP A 223 -21.94 -28.88 0.37
N ALA A 224 -21.18 -27.84 0.69
CA ALA A 224 -19.82 -27.96 1.18
C ALA A 224 -19.85 -28.26 2.69
N VAL A 225 -19.96 -29.53 3.06
CA VAL A 225 -20.09 -29.94 4.46
C VAL A 225 -18.75 -30.38 5.04
N ILE A 226 -18.38 -29.85 6.19
CA ILE A 226 -17.25 -30.33 7.00
C ILE A 226 -17.71 -30.70 8.41
N ARG A 227 -17.03 -31.65 9.03
CA ARG A 227 -17.11 -31.90 10.47
C ARG A 227 -15.99 -31.15 11.17
N HIS A 228 -16.26 -30.53 12.32
CA HIS A 228 -15.27 -29.76 13.09
C HIS A 228 -15.43 -30.03 14.60
N ASP A 229 -14.39 -30.56 15.25
CA ASP A 229 -14.41 -30.87 16.68
C ASP A 229 -13.82 -29.72 17.52
N VAL A 230 -14.72 -28.86 18.04
CA VAL A 230 -14.41 -27.65 18.81
C VAL A 230 -13.80 -27.94 20.22
N GLY A 231 -13.57 -29.22 20.57
CA GLY A 231 -13.27 -29.70 21.93
C GLY A 231 -11.80 -29.78 22.38
N GLY A 232 -10.80 -29.66 21.51
CA GLY A 232 -9.43 -30.14 21.83
C GLY A 232 -8.46 -29.21 22.55
N SER A 233 -8.75 -27.91 22.63
CA SER A 233 -7.80 -26.94 23.20
C SER A 233 -7.78 -27.02 24.73
N SER A 234 -6.65 -27.47 25.29
CA SER A 234 -6.35 -27.61 26.74
C SER A 234 -6.35 -26.31 27.57
N SER A 235 -6.86 -25.20 27.01
CA SER A 235 -6.91 -23.91 27.69
C SER A 235 -8.12 -23.80 28.62
N SER A 236 -7.95 -23.16 29.79
CA SER A 236 -9.08 -22.89 30.68
C SER A 236 -10.14 -22.06 29.94
N SER A 237 -11.42 -22.35 30.19
CA SER A 237 -12.56 -21.70 29.53
C SER A 237 -12.52 -20.17 29.64
N GLY A 238 -12.03 -19.63 30.77
CA GLY A 238 -11.81 -18.20 30.97
C GLY A 238 -10.70 -17.60 30.11
N ARG A 239 -9.58 -18.30 29.94
CA ARG A 239 -8.48 -17.86 29.07
C ARG A 239 -8.90 -17.88 27.60
N ARG A 240 -9.61 -18.93 27.16
CA ARG A 240 -10.18 -19.01 25.81
C ARG A 240 -11.13 -17.85 25.52
N LEU A 241 -12.04 -17.55 26.45
CA LEU A 241 -12.92 -16.41 26.33
C LEU A 241 -12.14 -15.08 26.26
N ALA A 242 -11.10 -14.90 27.06
CA ALA A 242 -10.26 -13.70 27.01
C ALA A 242 -9.55 -13.52 25.64
N MET A 243 -9.11 -14.61 25.00
CA MET A 243 -8.55 -14.57 23.64
C MET A 243 -9.59 -14.12 22.61
N VAL A 244 -10.81 -14.68 22.65
CA VAL A 244 -11.91 -14.26 21.77
C VAL A 244 -12.28 -12.79 21.99
N LEU A 245 -12.32 -12.33 23.25
CA LEU A 245 -12.59 -10.94 23.58
C LEU A 245 -11.48 -10.00 23.09
N ALA A 246 -10.22 -10.41 23.16
CA ALA A 246 -9.11 -9.65 22.58
C ALA A 246 -9.26 -9.51 21.06
N GLY A 247 -9.61 -10.60 20.37
CA GLY A 247 -9.95 -10.60 18.94
C GLY A 247 -11.09 -9.64 18.59
N LYS A 248 -12.20 -9.67 19.34
CA LYS A 248 -13.32 -8.72 19.15
C LYS A 248 -12.90 -7.26 19.33
N VAL A 249 -12.10 -6.95 20.35
CA VAL A 249 -11.59 -5.58 20.55
C VAL A 249 -10.68 -5.16 19.40
N THR A 250 -9.78 -6.05 18.96
CA THR A 250 -8.94 -5.80 17.78
C THR A 250 -9.81 -5.48 16.56
N TYR A 251 -10.81 -6.32 16.26
CA TYR A 251 -11.79 -6.09 15.19
C TYR A 251 -12.45 -4.71 15.29
N PHE A 252 -12.91 -4.28 16.46
CA PHE A 252 -13.50 -2.94 16.60
C PHE A 252 -12.51 -1.83 16.24
N THR A 253 -11.26 -1.95 16.69
CA THR A 253 -10.22 -0.95 16.43
C THR A 253 -9.66 -0.98 15.02
N THR A 254 -9.81 -2.09 14.29
CA THR A 254 -9.39 -2.21 12.89
C THR A 254 -10.50 -1.77 11.92
N VAL A 255 -11.77 -2.05 12.26
CA VAL A 255 -12.90 -1.87 11.36
C VAL A 255 -13.64 -0.56 11.60
N TRP A 256 -13.75 -0.09 12.84
CA TRP A 256 -14.54 1.09 13.20
C TRP A 256 -13.67 2.32 13.50
N SER A 257 -14.29 3.50 13.45
CA SER A 257 -13.63 4.74 13.88
C SER A 257 -13.33 4.68 15.38
N ALA A 258 -12.28 5.38 15.82
CA ALA A 258 -11.83 5.32 17.21
C ALA A 258 -12.93 5.60 18.27
N PRO A 259 -13.84 6.58 18.10
CA PRO A 259 -14.93 6.79 19.04
C PRO A 259 -15.92 5.62 19.08
N VAL A 260 -16.26 5.04 17.92
CA VAL A 260 -17.17 3.90 17.82
C VAL A 260 -16.54 2.64 18.42
N ALA A 261 -15.26 2.40 18.13
CA ALA A 261 -14.49 1.29 18.71
C ALA A 261 -14.39 1.38 20.24
N LEU A 262 -14.26 2.60 20.78
CA LEU A 262 -14.27 2.82 22.22
C LEU A 262 -15.62 2.45 22.83
N VAL A 263 -16.73 2.97 22.28
CA VAL A 263 -18.09 2.64 22.76
C VAL A 263 -18.35 1.14 22.69
N ALA A 264 -18.00 0.51 21.58
CA ALA A 264 -18.10 -0.93 21.40
C ALA A 264 -17.33 -1.74 22.46
N THR A 265 -16.09 -1.33 22.74
CA THR A 265 -15.23 -1.95 23.75
C THR A 265 -15.81 -1.80 25.16
N LEU A 266 -16.48 -0.67 25.45
CA LEU A 266 -17.17 -0.45 26.71
C LEU A 266 -18.43 -1.33 26.83
N LEU A 267 -19.23 -1.45 25.76
CA LEU A 267 -20.40 -2.33 25.73
C LEU A 267 -20.00 -3.81 25.88
N LEU A 268 -18.93 -4.24 25.20
CA LEU A 268 -18.38 -5.59 25.34
C LEU A 268 -17.95 -5.86 26.80
N GLN A 269 -17.24 -4.91 27.42
CA GLN A 269 -16.87 -5.00 28.84
C GLN A 269 -18.09 -5.07 29.75
N ALA A 270 -19.12 -4.23 29.55
CA ALA A 270 -20.35 -4.26 30.33
C ALA A 270 -21.05 -5.63 30.24
N GLY A 271 -21.14 -6.22 29.04
CA GLY A 271 -21.76 -7.54 28.87
C GLY A 271 -20.96 -8.69 29.49
N VAL A 272 -19.62 -8.60 29.51
CA VAL A 272 -18.77 -9.55 30.25
C VAL A 272 -18.94 -9.38 31.75
N ALA A 273 -18.97 -8.14 32.25
CA ALA A 273 -19.19 -7.85 33.67
C ALA A 273 -20.54 -8.39 34.17
N LEU A 274 -21.62 -8.14 33.42
CA LEU A 274 -22.96 -8.63 33.74
C LEU A 274 -22.95 -10.17 33.90
N ARG A 275 -22.35 -10.88 32.94
CA ARG A 275 -22.26 -12.35 32.99
C ARG A 275 -21.38 -12.85 34.13
N ALA A 276 -20.28 -12.16 34.44
CA ALA A 276 -19.44 -12.47 35.60
C ALA A 276 -20.20 -12.32 36.93
N VAL A 277 -21.02 -11.27 37.06
CA VAL A 277 -21.90 -11.07 38.23
C VAL A 277 -22.95 -12.18 38.31
N LEU A 278 -23.58 -12.53 37.19
CA LEU A 278 -24.57 -13.62 37.15
C LEU A 278 -23.96 -14.98 37.52
N GLU A 279 -22.74 -15.30 37.05
CA GLU A 279 -22.01 -16.50 37.46
C GLU A 279 -21.68 -16.50 38.96
N ALA A 280 -21.31 -15.35 39.53
CA ALA A 280 -21.04 -15.21 40.96
C ALA A 280 -22.30 -15.42 41.81
N LEU A 281 -23.41 -14.77 41.43
CA LEU A 281 -24.68 -14.88 42.14
C LEU A 281 -25.28 -16.29 42.08
N ARG A 282 -25.13 -16.98 40.94
CA ARG A 282 -25.66 -18.35 40.74
C ARG A 282 -24.77 -19.44 41.35
N ARG A 283 -23.61 -19.10 41.94
CA ARG A 283 -22.59 -20.06 42.40
C ARG A 283 -22.28 -21.13 41.35
N SER A 284 -22.23 -20.71 40.09
CA SER A 284 -21.99 -21.60 38.95
C SER A 284 -20.60 -22.22 39.04
N SER A 285 -20.51 -23.53 38.79
CA SER A 285 -19.22 -24.22 38.60
C SER A 285 -18.50 -23.75 37.33
N ARG A 286 -19.24 -23.20 36.36
CA ARG A 286 -18.68 -22.48 35.20
C ARG A 286 -18.38 -21.03 35.60
N ASP A 287 -17.12 -20.64 35.49
CA ASP A 287 -16.60 -19.34 35.94
C ASP A 287 -15.81 -18.60 34.84
N ALA A 288 -16.05 -18.95 33.57
CA ALA A 288 -15.32 -18.41 32.43
C ALA A 288 -15.45 -16.88 32.34
N TYR A 289 -16.65 -16.32 32.54
CA TYR A 289 -16.85 -14.87 32.51
C TYR A 289 -16.23 -14.19 33.72
N ARG A 290 -16.28 -14.81 34.91
CA ARG A 290 -15.58 -14.31 36.11
C ARG A 290 -14.07 -14.23 35.90
N GLN A 291 -13.45 -15.29 35.39
CA GLN A 291 -12.02 -15.30 35.06
C GLN A 291 -11.69 -14.23 34.00
N ALA A 292 -12.45 -14.18 32.90
CA ALA A 292 -12.23 -13.18 31.85
C ALA A 292 -12.39 -11.74 32.35
N TRP A 293 -13.35 -11.47 33.25
CA TRP A 293 -13.54 -10.15 33.86
C TRP A 293 -12.41 -9.79 34.83
N ALA A 294 -11.97 -10.73 35.66
CA ALA A 294 -10.82 -10.56 36.57
C ALA A 294 -9.57 -10.17 35.77
N HIS A 295 -9.35 -10.83 34.63
CA HIS A 295 -8.24 -10.56 33.73
C HIS A 295 -8.53 -9.50 32.66
N ARG A 296 -9.59 -8.67 32.75
CA ARG A 296 -9.97 -7.71 31.68
C ARG A 296 -8.87 -6.80 31.14
N ARG A 297 -7.82 -6.53 31.93
CA ARG A 297 -6.66 -5.76 31.48
C ARG A 297 -5.87 -6.46 30.37
N SER A 298 -5.93 -7.79 30.28
CA SER A 298 -5.24 -8.61 29.28
C SER A 298 -5.87 -8.53 27.89
N TRP A 299 -7.17 -8.27 27.78
CA TRP A 299 -7.87 -8.30 26.49
C TRP A 299 -8.54 -6.98 26.08
N ARG A 300 -8.82 -6.05 27.00
CA ARG A 300 -9.55 -4.79 26.68
C ARG A 300 -8.84 -3.84 25.71
N ARG A 301 -7.56 -4.10 25.39
CA ARG A 301 -6.77 -3.34 24.42
C ARG A 301 -6.63 -4.07 23.06
N GLY A 302 -7.12 -5.30 22.97
CA GLY A 302 -6.92 -6.18 21.81
C GLY A 302 -5.46 -6.57 21.60
N PHE A 303 -5.22 -7.31 20.53
CA PHE A 303 -3.91 -7.56 19.94
C PHE A 303 -3.34 -6.30 19.24
N PRO A 304 -2.00 -6.12 19.23
CA PRO A 304 -0.97 -7.03 19.73
C PRO A 304 -0.73 -6.94 21.26
N ALA A 305 -1.33 -5.96 21.95
CA ALA A 305 -1.10 -5.75 23.38
C ALA A 305 -1.49 -6.96 24.25
N ALA A 306 -2.50 -7.73 23.83
CA ALA A 306 -2.96 -8.92 24.52
C ALA A 306 -2.00 -10.11 24.44
N GLU A 307 -1.08 -10.16 23.46
CA GLU A 307 -0.15 -11.29 23.24
C GLU A 307 0.66 -11.61 24.50
N ARG A 308 1.26 -10.56 25.10
CA ARG A 308 2.08 -10.69 26.32
C ARG A 308 1.33 -11.30 27.48
N THR A 309 0.12 -10.82 27.71
CA THR A 309 -0.67 -11.24 28.87
C THR A 309 -1.38 -12.57 28.67
N LEU A 310 -1.77 -12.91 27.43
CA LEU A 310 -2.56 -14.11 27.13
C LEU A 310 -1.72 -15.28 26.65
N PHE A 311 -0.52 -15.04 26.12
CA PHE A 311 0.38 -16.06 25.57
C PHE A 311 1.78 -16.04 26.20
N GLY A 312 2.10 -15.05 27.05
CA GLY A 312 3.41 -14.96 27.70
C GLY A 312 4.54 -14.55 26.75
N ARG A 313 4.21 -14.00 25.58
CA ARG A 313 5.17 -13.63 24.52
C ARG A 313 5.23 -12.12 24.36
N GLU A 314 6.43 -11.55 24.22
CA GLU A 314 6.49 -10.17 23.73
C GLU A 314 5.86 -10.11 22.34
N PRO A 315 4.98 -9.13 22.05
CA PRO A 315 4.32 -9.09 20.77
C PRO A 315 5.37 -9.00 19.68
N SER A 316 5.32 -9.92 18.72
CA SER A 316 6.29 -9.90 17.65
C SER A 316 6.18 -8.55 16.93
N THR A 317 7.32 -7.88 16.80
CA THR A 317 7.48 -6.49 16.30
C THR A 317 7.01 -6.31 14.85
N THR A 318 6.47 -7.35 14.23
CA THR A 318 5.96 -7.37 12.86
C THR A 318 4.48 -7.02 12.73
N ALA A 319 3.70 -6.87 13.81
CA ALA A 319 2.38 -6.22 13.75
C ALA A 319 2.58 -4.72 13.44
N ARG A 320 2.77 -4.41 12.14
CA ARG A 320 3.11 -3.07 11.66
C ARG A 320 1.92 -2.15 11.94
N HIS A 321 2.00 -1.38 13.02
CA HIS A 321 1.18 -0.18 13.12
C HIS A 321 1.34 0.63 11.82
N PRO A 322 0.25 1.11 11.21
CA PRO A 322 0.34 1.85 9.97
C PRO A 322 1.27 3.05 10.19
N LEU A 323 2.26 3.21 9.30
CA LEU A 323 3.22 4.31 9.38
C LEU A 323 2.45 5.63 9.27
N VAL A 324 2.58 6.51 10.27
CA VAL A 324 1.99 7.84 10.20
C VAL A 324 3.01 8.82 9.66
N VAL A 325 2.74 9.34 8.45
CA VAL A 325 3.64 10.23 7.71
C VAL A 325 3.00 11.61 7.60
N GLN A 326 3.73 12.64 8.03
CA GLN A 326 3.40 14.03 7.71
C GLN A 326 4.38 14.57 6.68
N ALA A 327 3.90 14.96 5.51
CA ALA A 327 4.75 15.39 4.41
C ALA A 327 4.53 16.85 4.01
N GLU A 328 5.58 17.51 3.52
CA GLU A 328 5.51 18.89 3.02
C GLU A 328 6.21 19.06 1.66
N PRO A 329 5.45 19.31 0.59
CA PRO A 329 4.00 19.13 0.47
C PRO A 329 3.61 17.65 0.36
N ALA A 330 2.37 17.30 0.72
CA ALA A 330 1.79 15.99 0.43
C ALA A 330 0.77 16.08 -0.73
N PHE A 331 -0.42 16.61 -0.45
CA PHE A 331 -1.54 16.70 -1.40
C PHE A 331 -1.83 18.15 -1.83
N ARG A 332 -1.32 19.16 -1.10
CA ARG A 332 -1.62 20.58 -1.39
C ARG A 332 -1.17 21.04 -2.78
N THR A 333 -0.16 20.40 -3.35
CA THR A 333 0.43 20.78 -4.65
C THR A 333 -0.06 19.93 -5.82
N GLU A 334 -1.02 19.03 -5.58
CA GLU A 334 -1.49 18.06 -6.58
C GLU A 334 -1.81 18.68 -7.94
N LYS A 335 -2.58 19.78 -7.95
CA LYS A 335 -2.97 20.48 -9.18
C LYS A 335 -1.82 21.16 -9.94
N ALA A 336 -0.67 21.35 -9.30
CA ALA A 336 0.50 21.98 -9.92
C ALA A 336 1.57 20.95 -10.30
N ASN A 337 1.72 19.91 -9.49
CA ASN A 337 2.59 18.77 -9.76
C ASN A 337 2.06 17.55 -8.98
N PRO A 338 1.57 16.50 -9.68
CA PRO A 338 0.96 15.34 -9.03
C PRO A 338 1.99 14.41 -8.35
N TYR A 339 3.29 14.60 -8.56
CA TYR A 339 4.38 13.75 -8.03
C TYR A 339 4.23 13.34 -6.56
N THR A 340 4.08 14.32 -5.65
CA THR A 340 3.98 14.00 -4.21
C THR A 340 2.64 13.34 -3.89
N ALA A 341 1.56 13.78 -4.55
CA ALA A 341 0.23 13.23 -4.33
C ALA A 341 0.15 11.76 -4.75
N ASP A 342 0.75 11.40 -5.90
CA ASP A 342 0.74 10.03 -6.42
C ASP A 342 1.59 9.09 -5.56
N LEU A 343 2.79 9.54 -5.15
CA LEU A 343 3.60 8.84 -4.15
C LEU A 343 2.77 8.54 -2.89
N TYR A 344 2.15 9.56 -2.31
CA TYR A 344 1.47 9.42 -1.02
C TYR A 344 0.11 8.71 -1.11
N ARG A 345 -0.54 8.69 -2.27
CA ARG A 345 -1.68 7.81 -2.56
C ARG A 345 -1.25 6.34 -2.57
N ALA A 346 -0.13 6.03 -3.22
CA ALA A 346 0.40 4.67 -3.25
C ALA A 346 0.81 4.21 -1.85
N LEU A 347 1.47 5.06 -1.05
CA LEU A 347 1.73 4.77 0.37
C LEU A 347 0.44 4.50 1.16
N ARG A 348 -0.64 5.26 0.91
CA ARG A 348 -1.94 5.02 1.54
C ARG A 348 -2.57 3.69 1.12
N ARG A 349 -2.46 3.29 -0.14
CA ARG A 349 -2.91 1.96 -0.62
C ARG A 349 -2.18 0.83 0.12
N GLN A 350 -0.91 1.04 0.46
CA GLN A 350 -0.08 0.10 1.23
C GLN A 350 -0.22 0.23 2.76
N GLY A 351 -1.23 0.98 3.22
CA GLY A 351 -1.61 1.03 4.63
C GLY A 351 -0.89 2.10 5.45
N ALA A 352 -0.12 3.03 4.85
CA ALA A 352 0.40 4.19 5.58
C ALA A 352 -0.69 5.27 5.77
N VAL A 353 -0.67 5.97 6.89
CA VAL A 353 -1.49 7.16 7.13
C VAL A 353 -0.67 8.39 6.75
N VAL A 354 -0.86 8.89 5.53
CA VAL A 354 -0.15 10.08 5.04
C VAL A 354 -1.02 11.33 5.10
N ARG A 355 -0.49 12.48 5.54
CA ARG A 355 -1.17 13.78 5.52
C ARG A 355 -0.18 14.92 5.26
N ASP A 356 -0.67 16.07 4.78
CA ASP A 356 0.14 17.30 4.76
C ASP A 356 0.54 17.73 6.17
N LEU A 357 1.75 18.32 6.27
CA LEU A 357 2.32 18.81 7.50
C LEU A 357 1.40 19.84 8.17
N HIS A 358 1.10 19.59 9.45
CA HIS A 358 0.29 20.47 10.26
C HIS A 358 0.80 20.49 11.71
N TYR A 359 1.24 21.67 12.17
CA TYR A 359 1.90 21.81 13.47
C TYR A 359 1.04 21.32 14.65
N GLY A 360 -0.27 21.60 14.65
CA GLY A 360 -1.16 21.09 15.70
C GLY A 360 -1.23 19.55 15.74
N ARG A 361 -1.14 18.89 14.57
CA ARG A 361 -1.18 17.42 14.49
C ARG A 361 0.14 16.80 14.89
N LEU A 362 1.28 17.45 14.55
CA LEU A 362 2.58 17.03 15.06
C LEU A 362 2.57 16.94 16.60
N LEU A 363 1.96 17.92 17.28
CA LEU A 363 1.96 17.97 18.74
C LEU A 363 0.96 17.00 19.37
N LEU A 364 -0.22 16.82 18.77
CA LEU A 364 -1.35 16.07 19.35
C LEU A 364 -1.41 14.59 18.92
N GLU A 365 -0.87 14.25 17.76
CA GLU A 365 -0.97 12.91 17.17
C GLU A 365 0.40 12.23 17.10
N ARG A 366 0.39 10.88 17.05
CA ARG A 366 1.60 10.12 16.74
C ARG A 366 2.00 10.40 15.29
N THR A 367 3.24 10.81 15.07
CA THR A 367 3.85 10.93 13.74
C THR A 367 5.13 10.11 13.74
N ASP A 368 5.22 9.12 12.85
CA ASP A 368 6.43 8.30 12.71
C ASP A 368 7.46 9.01 11.84
N VAL A 369 7.05 9.54 10.70
CA VAL A 369 7.94 10.20 9.74
C VAL A 369 7.43 11.60 9.40
N ILE A 370 8.32 12.57 9.39
CA ILE A 370 8.14 13.86 8.73
C ILE A 370 8.95 13.82 7.43
N HIS A 371 8.32 13.96 6.27
CA HIS A 371 8.99 13.87 4.97
C HIS A 371 8.95 15.20 4.22
N LEU A 372 10.13 15.78 3.91
CA LEU A 372 10.26 17.05 3.20
C LEU A 372 10.74 16.84 1.77
N HIS A 373 10.15 17.55 0.80
CA HIS A 373 10.61 17.54 -0.60
C HIS A 373 11.34 18.84 -0.99
N TRP A 374 10.78 20.01 -0.69
CA TRP A 374 11.40 21.29 -1.02
C TRP A 374 11.40 22.23 0.19
N PRO A 375 12.33 22.05 1.15
CA PRO A 375 12.38 22.84 2.38
C PRO A 375 12.43 24.36 2.09
N ASP A 376 13.22 24.79 1.11
CA ASP A 376 13.31 26.19 0.70
C ASP A 376 11.96 26.77 0.26
N LEU A 377 11.22 26.03 -0.56
CA LEU A 377 9.89 26.48 -1.02
C LEU A 377 8.88 26.51 0.13
N SER A 378 9.03 25.62 1.11
CA SER A 378 8.10 25.49 2.23
C SER A 378 8.34 26.56 3.30
N PHE A 379 9.61 26.82 3.64
CA PHE A 379 9.98 27.66 4.77
C PHE A 379 10.45 29.07 4.37
N LEU A 380 11.07 29.23 3.20
CA LEU A 380 11.72 30.47 2.76
C LEU A 380 10.95 31.21 1.65
N SER A 381 9.68 30.86 1.43
CA SER A 381 8.82 31.50 0.44
C SER A 381 8.02 32.69 0.99
N GLY A 382 7.87 33.73 0.17
CA GLY A 382 7.04 34.91 0.44
C GLY A 382 7.84 36.16 0.83
N PRO A 383 7.21 37.36 0.81
CA PRO A 383 7.94 38.63 0.80
C PRO A 383 8.42 39.13 2.16
N ARG A 384 7.99 38.53 3.28
CA ARG A 384 8.23 39.06 4.63
C ARG A 384 9.18 38.18 5.43
N LEU A 385 10.37 38.69 5.74
CA LEU A 385 11.45 37.97 6.42
C LEU A 385 11.04 37.35 7.78
N TYR A 386 10.28 38.08 8.61
CA TYR A 386 9.86 37.56 9.91
C TYR A 386 9.00 36.29 9.80
N ARG A 387 8.25 36.11 8.70
CA ARG A 387 7.43 34.90 8.49
C ARG A 387 8.31 33.67 8.26
N HIS A 388 9.46 33.83 7.60
CA HIS A 388 10.42 32.73 7.39
C HIS A 388 10.97 32.26 8.74
N VAL A 389 11.41 33.22 9.57
CA VAL A 389 11.91 32.94 10.92
C VAL A 389 10.85 32.26 11.79
N CYS A 390 9.61 32.76 11.78
CA CYS A 390 8.51 32.13 12.51
C CYS A 390 8.22 30.69 12.06
N ARG A 391 8.22 30.43 10.74
CA ARG A 391 7.99 29.07 10.20
C ARG A 391 9.11 28.11 10.59
N LEU A 392 10.37 28.54 10.49
CA LEU A 392 11.53 27.75 10.91
C LEU A 392 11.47 27.45 12.41
N ALA A 393 11.24 28.47 13.24
CA ALA A 393 11.13 28.32 14.70
C ALA A 393 9.99 27.37 15.09
N LEU A 394 8.81 27.53 14.48
CA LEU A 394 7.65 26.67 14.75
C LEU A 394 7.90 25.22 14.31
N PHE A 395 8.50 25.02 13.14
CA PHE A 395 8.81 23.68 12.63
C PHE A 395 9.83 22.96 13.49
N TYR A 396 11.00 23.56 13.71
CA TYR A 396 12.06 22.90 14.49
C TYR A 396 11.72 22.78 15.97
N GLY A 397 10.94 23.72 16.53
CA GLY A 397 10.38 23.60 17.87
C GLY A 397 9.40 22.42 17.99
N SER A 398 8.50 22.26 17.00
CA SER A 398 7.58 21.11 16.94
C SER A 398 8.33 19.79 16.75
N LEU A 399 9.32 19.77 15.85
CA LEU A 399 10.18 18.61 15.61
C LEU A 399 10.90 18.17 16.88
N ALA A 400 11.50 19.10 17.63
CA ALA A 400 12.20 18.78 18.87
C ALA A 400 11.28 18.08 19.90
N LEU A 401 10.01 18.47 19.96
CA LEU A 401 9.01 17.84 20.83
C LEU A 401 8.60 16.45 20.33
N THR A 402 8.39 16.28 19.03
CA THR A 402 7.97 14.99 18.45
C THR A 402 9.10 13.97 18.40
N ARG A 403 10.36 14.40 18.26
CA ARG A 403 11.53 13.52 18.30
C ARG A 403 11.62 12.72 19.61
N ARG A 404 11.16 13.27 20.74
CA ARG A 404 11.06 12.53 22.01
C ARG A 404 10.13 11.30 21.94
N ARG A 405 9.27 11.23 20.92
CA ARG A 405 8.36 10.11 20.64
C ARG A 405 8.88 9.18 19.53
N GLY A 406 10.14 9.35 19.10
CA GLY A 406 10.75 8.56 18.04
C GLY A 406 10.30 8.91 16.62
N THR A 407 9.99 10.19 16.37
CA THR A 407 9.71 10.71 15.01
C THR A 407 11.01 10.93 14.24
N ALA A 408 11.08 10.44 13.00
CA ALA A 408 12.19 10.66 12.08
C ALA A 408 11.91 11.81 11.09
N LEU A 409 12.92 12.59 10.75
CA LEU A 409 12.90 13.59 9.67
C LEU A 409 13.60 13.04 8.43
N VAL A 410 12.86 12.88 7.34
CA VAL A 410 13.35 12.42 6.05
C VAL A 410 13.30 13.55 5.04
N TRP A 411 14.34 13.69 4.22
CA TRP A 411 14.41 14.71 3.17
C TRP A 411 14.65 14.07 1.80
N THR A 412 13.77 14.33 0.84
CA THR A 412 14.07 14.02 -0.58
C THR A 412 14.90 15.14 -1.18
N VAL A 413 16.13 14.82 -1.59
CA VAL A 413 17.04 15.74 -2.26
C VAL A 413 16.69 15.80 -3.75
N HIS A 414 15.75 16.68 -4.10
CA HIS A 414 15.36 16.91 -5.49
C HIS A 414 16.42 17.66 -6.29
N ASN A 415 17.00 18.68 -5.67
CA ASN A 415 18.12 19.45 -6.19
C ASN A 415 19.10 19.80 -5.06
N VAL A 416 20.41 19.68 -5.32
CA VAL A 416 21.50 19.98 -4.38
C VAL A 416 21.64 21.49 -4.12
N ALA A 417 21.25 22.32 -5.08
CA ALA A 417 21.10 23.75 -4.89
C ALA A 417 19.77 24.20 -5.49
N ALA A 418 18.99 25.01 -4.75
CA ALA A 418 17.76 25.56 -5.27
C ALA A 418 18.06 26.48 -6.46
N HIS A 419 17.42 26.26 -7.61
CA HIS A 419 17.66 27.05 -8.83
C HIS A 419 17.20 28.52 -8.74
N GLU A 420 16.58 28.93 -7.63
CA GLU A 420 16.08 30.29 -7.44
C GLU A 420 16.51 30.85 -6.07
N GLU A 421 17.11 32.05 -6.08
CA GLU A 421 17.46 32.82 -4.88
C GLU A 421 16.22 33.57 -4.35
N ARG A 422 15.46 32.93 -3.46
CA ARG A 422 14.22 33.50 -2.90
C ARG A 422 14.38 34.08 -1.48
N SER A 423 15.59 33.99 -0.89
CA SER A 423 15.89 34.45 0.46
C SER A 423 17.34 34.96 0.57
N THR A 424 17.65 35.69 1.65
CA THR A 424 19.02 36.14 1.91
C THR A 424 19.96 34.96 2.19
N ALA A 425 21.23 35.10 1.79
CA ALA A 425 22.25 34.04 1.98
C ALA A 425 22.39 33.59 3.44
N ARG A 426 22.32 34.54 4.39
CA ARG A 426 22.41 34.25 5.84
C ARG A 426 21.25 33.38 6.33
N LEU A 427 20.03 33.63 5.85
CA LEU A 427 18.86 32.87 6.28
C LEU A 427 18.85 31.46 5.68
N ARG A 428 19.26 31.33 4.41
CA ARG A 428 19.44 30.02 3.77
C ARG A 428 20.48 29.18 4.50
N ALA A 429 21.64 29.77 4.80
CA ALA A 429 22.68 29.09 5.59
C ALA A 429 22.17 28.63 6.97
N LEU A 430 21.32 29.43 7.63
CA LEU A 430 20.66 29.02 8.88
C LEU A 430 19.68 27.86 8.67
N ALA A 431 18.83 27.93 7.64
CA ALA A 431 17.86 26.88 7.33
C ALA A 431 18.55 25.55 6.98
N ASP A 432 19.60 25.60 6.16
CA ASP A 432 20.43 24.44 5.80
C ASP A 432 21.08 23.85 7.05
N ARG A 433 21.69 24.67 7.89
CA ARG A 433 22.31 24.21 9.14
C ARG A 433 21.29 23.53 10.06
N LEU A 434 20.07 24.05 10.15
CA LEU A 434 19.01 23.43 10.93
C LEU A 434 18.53 22.11 10.31
N LEU A 435 18.40 22.05 8.98
CA LEU A 435 17.99 20.83 8.27
C LEU A 435 19.02 19.72 8.45
N LEU A 436 20.28 20.02 8.12
CA LEU A 436 21.40 19.07 8.18
C LEU A 436 21.65 18.55 9.60
N LYS A 437 21.41 19.37 10.63
CA LYS A 437 21.52 18.93 12.03
C LYS A 437 20.43 17.96 12.45
N ASN A 438 19.26 17.98 11.79
CA ASN A 438 18.07 17.27 12.25
C ASN A 438 17.59 16.16 11.31
N VAL A 439 18.16 16.03 10.10
CA VAL A 439 17.77 15.01 9.13
C VAL A 439 18.28 13.63 9.57
N ASP A 440 17.39 12.64 9.58
CA ASP A 440 17.68 11.26 9.97
C ASP A 440 17.90 10.33 8.78
N GLY A 441 17.47 10.75 7.59
CA GLY A 441 17.70 10.04 6.35
C GLY A 441 17.36 10.89 5.14
N ILE A 442 18.03 10.61 4.03
CA ILE A 442 17.79 11.26 2.75
C ILE A 442 17.28 10.26 1.72
N ILE A 443 16.42 10.72 0.82
CA ILE A 443 16.01 10.01 -0.38
C ILE A 443 16.54 10.80 -1.57
N SER A 444 17.24 10.15 -2.48
CA SER A 444 17.56 10.74 -3.78
C SER A 444 16.93 9.92 -4.88
N LEU A 445 16.65 10.57 -6.01
CA LEU A 445 16.03 9.90 -7.14
C LEU A 445 17.00 8.96 -7.87
N THR A 446 18.30 9.20 -7.69
CA THR A 446 19.41 8.58 -8.42
C THR A 446 20.66 8.43 -7.56
N GLU A 447 21.56 7.53 -7.95
CA GLU A 447 22.82 7.31 -7.25
C GLU A 447 23.70 8.55 -7.30
N GLN A 448 23.82 9.16 -8.49
CA GLN A 448 24.57 10.38 -8.68
C GLN A 448 23.99 11.55 -7.86
N GLY A 449 22.68 11.53 -7.61
CA GLY A 449 22.01 12.48 -6.73
C GLY A 449 22.48 12.38 -5.27
N VAL A 450 22.68 11.17 -4.74
CA VAL A 450 23.25 10.95 -3.40
C VAL A 450 24.68 11.45 -3.33
N VAL A 451 25.51 11.10 -4.33
CA VAL A 451 26.91 11.53 -4.41
C VAL A 451 27.00 13.06 -4.42
N SER A 452 26.21 13.70 -5.28
CA SER A 452 26.17 15.16 -5.40
C SER A 452 25.68 15.83 -4.11
N ALA A 453 24.69 15.26 -3.43
CA ALA A 453 24.18 15.78 -2.16
C ALA A 453 25.26 15.75 -1.06
N ARG A 454 26.00 14.64 -0.95
CA ARG A 454 27.08 14.49 0.03
C ARG A 454 28.28 15.37 -0.27
N ALA A 455 28.59 15.58 -1.55
CA ALA A 455 29.65 16.49 -1.97
C ALA A 455 29.34 17.95 -1.58
N ALA A 456 28.09 18.40 -1.77
CA ALA A 456 27.67 19.75 -1.39
C ALA A 456 27.44 19.93 0.11
N TYR A 457 27.00 18.88 0.79
CA TYR A 457 26.71 18.89 2.22
C TYR A 457 27.46 17.75 2.94
N PRO A 458 28.72 17.97 3.33
CA PRO A 458 29.55 16.94 3.99
C PRO A 458 28.92 16.35 5.26
N ALA A 459 28.04 17.09 5.93
CA ALA A 459 27.28 16.61 7.09
C ALA A 459 26.37 15.41 6.78
N LEU A 460 26.08 15.13 5.50
CA LEU A 460 25.26 13.99 5.06
C LEU A 460 26.07 12.69 4.88
N ALA A 461 27.39 12.68 5.14
CA ALA A 461 28.24 11.50 4.94
C ALA A 461 27.70 10.26 5.68
N GLU A 462 27.33 10.42 6.96
CA GLU A 462 26.85 9.35 7.84
C GLU A 462 25.33 9.18 7.86
N VAL A 463 24.61 10.07 7.17
CA VAL A 463 23.15 10.04 7.08
C VAL A 463 22.74 8.93 6.12
N PRO A 464 21.84 8.00 6.52
CA PRO A 464 21.29 6.98 5.64
C PRO A 464 20.71 7.59 4.37
N ALA A 465 21.05 7.01 3.22
CA ALA A 465 20.51 7.42 1.93
C ALA A 465 19.77 6.24 1.29
N ALA A 466 18.63 6.51 0.68
CA ALA A 466 17.93 5.57 -0.19
C ALA A 466 17.84 6.16 -1.61
N VAL A 467 18.10 5.35 -2.61
CA VAL A 467 17.92 5.69 -4.02
C VAL A 467 16.57 5.14 -4.45
N ILE A 468 15.63 6.03 -4.75
CA ILE A 468 14.25 5.69 -5.07
C ILE A 468 13.84 6.52 -6.28
N PRO A 469 13.66 5.91 -7.46
CA PRO A 469 13.41 6.67 -8.68
C PRO A 469 12.07 7.40 -8.62
N HIS A 470 11.92 8.36 -9.52
CA HIS A 470 10.72 9.15 -9.64
C HIS A 470 9.63 8.35 -10.38
N GLY A 471 8.41 8.27 -9.85
CA GLY A 471 7.33 7.51 -10.48
C GLY A 471 6.85 8.08 -11.82
N HIS A 472 6.22 7.24 -12.64
CA HIS A 472 5.68 7.66 -13.94
C HIS A 472 4.38 8.49 -13.81
N TYR A 473 3.99 9.15 -14.89
CA TYR A 473 2.78 9.97 -14.95
C TYR A 473 1.64 9.37 -15.80
N ARG A 474 1.78 8.11 -16.24
CA ARG A 474 0.81 7.46 -17.15
C ARG A 474 -0.62 7.47 -16.62
N ASP A 475 -0.82 7.37 -15.31
CA ASP A 475 -2.15 7.39 -14.68
C ASP A 475 -2.58 8.79 -14.23
N SER A 476 -1.71 9.79 -14.38
CA SER A 476 -1.94 11.16 -13.93
C SER A 476 -2.57 12.04 -15.01
N TYR A 477 -2.46 11.65 -16.29
CA TYR A 477 -2.97 12.39 -17.45
C TYR A 477 -3.63 11.43 -18.44
N ASP A 478 -4.60 11.92 -19.22
CA ASP A 478 -5.23 11.15 -20.29
C ASP A 478 -4.41 11.24 -21.60
N PHE A 479 -3.45 10.35 -21.77
CA PHE A 479 -2.65 10.25 -22.99
C PHE A 479 -3.36 9.51 -24.14
N GLY A 480 -4.66 9.19 -24.02
CA GLY A 480 -5.43 8.47 -25.03
C GLY A 480 -5.81 9.30 -26.26
N VAL A 481 -5.45 10.59 -26.30
CA VAL A 481 -5.76 11.49 -27.41
C VAL A 481 -5.03 11.06 -28.68
N ASP A 482 -5.77 10.88 -29.78
CA ASP A 482 -5.16 10.61 -31.09
C ASP A 482 -4.25 11.75 -31.54
N ARG A 483 -3.11 11.41 -32.15
CA ARG A 483 -2.07 12.37 -32.55
C ARG A 483 -2.59 13.40 -33.57
N VAL A 484 -3.40 12.98 -34.54
CA VAL A 484 -3.92 13.89 -35.58
C VAL A 484 -4.91 14.86 -34.95
N GLU A 485 -5.75 14.38 -34.05
CA GLU A 485 -6.68 15.23 -33.31
C GLU A 485 -5.95 16.22 -32.39
N ALA A 486 -4.91 15.78 -31.68
CA ALA A 486 -4.08 16.65 -30.87
C ALA A 486 -3.43 17.77 -31.69
N ARG A 487 -2.91 17.47 -32.89
CA ARG A 487 -2.34 18.47 -33.81
C ARG A 487 -3.37 19.48 -34.28
N ARG A 488 -4.56 19.04 -34.68
CA ARG A 488 -5.67 19.93 -35.09
C ARG A 488 -6.08 20.87 -33.95
N ARG A 489 -6.24 20.35 -32.73
CA ARG A 489 -6.58 21.13 -31.54
C ARG A 489 -5.56 22.22 -31.25
N LEU A 490 -4.28 21.95 -31.50
CA LEU A 490 -3.16 22.87 -31.29
C LEU A 490 -2.88 23.79 -32.51
N GLY A 491 -3.63 23.64 -33.61
CA GLY A 491 -3.40 24.40 -34.84
C GLY A 491 -2.10 24.06 -35.55
N LEU A 492 -1.61 22.83 -35.41
CA LEU A 492 -0.38 22.34 -36.03
C LEU A 492 -0.67 21.64 -37.36
N ASP A 493 0.31 21.63 -38.26
CA ASP A 493 0.27 20.82 -39.47
C ASP A 493 0.25 19.32 -39.10
N VAL A 494 -0.73 18.59 -39.64
CA VAL A 494 -0.95 17.17 -39.31
C VAL A 494 0.06 16.25 -39.98
N ASP A 495 0.62 16.64 -41.12
CA ASP A 495 1.51 15.81 -41.94
C ASP A 495 2.98 16.02 -41.60
N ARG A 496 3.30 17.11 -40.89
CA ARG A 496 4.67 17.47 -40.52
C ARG A 496 5.07 16.86 -39.17
N PRO A 497 6.32 16.39 -39.01
CA PRO A 497 6.81 15.94 -37.71
C PRO A 497 6.82 17.07 -36.67
N VAL A 498 6.49 16.76 -35.42
CA VAL A 498 6.44 17.73 -34.32
C VAL A 498 7.53 17.44 -33.29
N ILE A 499 8.42 18.41 -33.09
CA ILE A 499 9.38 18.47 -32.00
C ILE A 499 8.78 19.32 -30.88
N ALA A 500 8.65 18.78 -29.67
CA ALA A 500 8.04 19.50 -28.56
C ALA A 500 9.00 19.74 -27.39
N SER A 501 8.85 20.90 -26.73
CA SER A 501 9.41 21.18 -25.41
C SER A 501 8.26 21.60 -24.49
N VAL A 502 7.77 20.65 -23.68
CA VAL A 502 6.54 20.79 -22.90
C VAL A 502 6.81 21.03 -21.40
N GLY A 503 5.90 21.76 -20.76
CA GLY A 503 5.83 21.98 -19.33
C GLY A 503 6.37 23.35 -18.90
N GLN A 504 6.62 23.53 -17.61
CA GLN A 504 7.07 24.83 -17.10
C GLN A 504 8.44 25.23 -17.68
N ILE A 505 8.49 26.34 -18.43
CA ILE A 505 9.71 26.80 -19.10
C ILE A 505 10.47 27.78 -18.20
N ARG A 506 11.74 27.47 -17.97
CA ARG A 506 12.67 28.21 -17.08
C ARG A 506 14.01 28.36 -17.77
N ARG A 507 14.85 29.31 -17.33
CA ARG A 507 16.16 29.59 -17.96
C ARG A 507 17.04 28.35 -18.11
N TYR A 508 17.08 27.48 -17.11
CA TYR A 508 17.88 26.25 -17.16
C TYR A 508 17.42 25.24 -18.23
N LYS A 509 16.18 25.35 -18.74
CA LYS A 509 15.68 24.53 -19.85
C LYS A 509 16.25 24.94 -21.21
N ASN A 510 16.98 26.06 -21.29
CA ASN A 510 17.74 26.50 -22.47
C ASN A 510 16.94 26.53 -23.80
N VAL A 511 15.63 26.84 -23.73
CA VAL A 511 14.75 26.87 -24.91
C VAL A 511 15.20 27.87 -26.00
N PRO A 512 15.72 29.07 -25.67
CA PRO A 512 16.28 29.96 -26.69
C PRO A 512 17.39 29.32 -27.53
N HIS A 513 18.22 28.47 -26.92
CA HIS A 513 19.26 27.73 -27.66
C HIS A 513 18.67 26.70 -28.61
N LEU A 514 17.67 25.93 -28.17
CA LEU A 514 16.95 24.98 -29.03
C LEU A 514 16.31 25.67 -30.23
N ILE A 515 15.71 26.85 -30.05
CA ILE A 515 15.15 27.62 -31.17
C ILE A 515 16.22 27.97 -32.21
N ARG A 516 17.38 28.46 -31.77
CA ARG A 516 18.49 28.79 -32.68
C ARG A 516 18.96 27.56 -33.46
N VAL A 517 19.23 26.46 -32.76
CA VAL A 517 19.67 25.21 -33.38
C VAL A 517 18.63 24.65 -34.36
N PHE A 518 17.35 24.71 -34.00
CA PHE A 518 16.26 24.30 -34.88
C PHE A 518 16.24 25.11 -36.18
N ARG A 519 16.36 26.44 -36.09
CA ARG A 519 16.44 27.32 -37.27
C ARG A 519 17.65 27.00 -38.14
N GLU A 520 18.83 26.86 -37.53
CA GLU A 520 20.09 26.56 -38.20
C GLU A 520 20.10 25.18 -38.87
N SER A 521 19.41 24.19 -38.27
CA SER A 521 19.36 22.83 -38.80
C SER A 521 18.57 22.71 -40.10
N GLY A 522 17.60 23.60 -40.35
CA GLY A 522 16.76 23.54 -41.54
C GLY A 522 15.84 22.32 -41.61
N VAL A 523 15.67 21.55 -40.53
CA VAL A 523 14.81 20.35 -40.54
C VAL A 523 13.37 20.67 -40.91
N ASP A 524 12.74 19.76 -41.64
CA ASP A 524 11.35 19.88 -42.05
C ASP A 524 10.40 19.37 -40.95
N ALA A 525 10.30 20.14 -39.87
CA ALA A 525 9.47 19.83 -38.70
C ALA A 525 8.81 21.09 -38.14
N THR A 526 7.86 20.93 -37.23
CA THR A 526 7.30 22.00 -36.39
C THR A 526 7.93 21.94 -35.00
N LEU A 527 8.37 23.08 -34.47
CA LEU A 527 8.85 23.20 -33.09
C LEU A 527 7.75 23.78 -32.19
N LEU A 528 7.18 22.96 -31.31
CA LEU A 528 6.19 23.33 -30.32
C LEU A 528 6.84 23.64 -28.96
N ILE A 529 6.69 24.87 -28.49
CA ILE A 529 7.09 25.29 -27.14
C ILE A 529 5.81 25.53 -26.34
N ALA A 530 5.47 24.62 -25.43
CA ALA A 530 4.18 24.63 -24.76
C ALA A 530 4.33 24.60 -23.22
N GLY A 531 3.88 25.67 -22.56
CA GLY A 531 3.82 25.77 -21.11
C GLY A 531 4.27 27.13 -20.57
N LYS A 532 3.95 27.37 -19.29
CA LYS A 532 4.18 28.66 -18.63
C LYS A 532 5.66 29.04 -18.63
N ILE A 533 5.98 30.13 -19.32
CA ILE A 533 7.32 30.70 -19.37
C ILE A 533 7.53 31.63 -18.17
N SER A 534 8.64 31.46 -17.46
CA SER A 534 9.05 32.45 -16.46
C SER A 534 10.57 32.46 -16.25
N PRO A 535 11.16 33.61 -15.88
CA PRO A 535 10.50 34.91 -15.67
C PRO A 535 10.08 35.58 -17.01
N PRO A 536 9.27 36.65 -17.01
CA PRO A 536 8.72 37.26 -18.23
C PRO A 536 9.78 37.66 -19.28
N GLU A 537 10.99 38.03 -18.86
CA GLU A 537 12.07 38.40 -19.78
C GLU A 537 12.51 37.21 -20.65
N LEU A 538 12.37 35.98 -20.14
CA LEU A 538 12.64 34.76 -20.92
C LEU A 538 11.58 34.54 -22.00
N GLU A 539 10.33 34.97 -21.78
CA GLU A 539 9.29 34.89 -22.81
C GLU A 539 9.61 35.81 -23.99
N THR A 540 10.04 37.04 -23.71
CA THR A 540 10.51 37.98 -24.74
C THR A 540 11.67 37.37 -25.53
N GLU A 541 12.68 36.83 -24.83
CA GLU A 541 13.84 36.18 -25.46
C GLU A 541 13.45 35.00 -26.38
N ILE A 542 12.51 34.15 -25.93
CA ILE A 542 11.99 33.02 -26.71
C ILE A 542 11.23 33.50 -27.96
N ARG A 543 10.37 34.52 -27.81
CA ARG A 543 9.61 35.08 -28.94
C ARG A 543 10.50 35.78 -29.95
N ASP A 544 11.55 36.46 -29.49
CA ASP A 544 12.54 37.10 -30.36
C ASP A 544 13.37 36.06 -31.12
N ALA A 545 13.80 34.98 -30.46
CA ALA A 545 14.52 33.90 -31.11
C ALA A 545 13.67 33.20 -32.20
N ALA A 546 12.36 33.10 -31.99
CA ALA A 546 11.42 32.49 -32.93
C ALA A 546 10.97 33.43 -34.07
N ARG A 547 11.33 34.72 -34.01
CA ARG A 547 10.80 35.73 -34.93
C ARG A 547 11.13 35.41 -36.40
N GLY A 548 10.09 35.39 -37.23
CA GLY A 548 10.20 35.22 -38.68
C GLY A 548 10.29 33.77 -39.16
N ASP A 549 10.08 32.78 -38.29
CA ASP A 549 10.00 31.36 -38.64
C ASP A 549 8.61 30.81 -38.26
N ASP A 550 7.79 30.51 -39.26
CA ASP A 550 6.41 30.03 -39.10
C ASP A 550 6.32 28.58 -38.61
N ARG A 551 7.45 27.84 -38.62
CA ARG A 551 7.55 26.48 -38.11
C ARG A 551 7.58 26.41 -36.59
N ILE A 552 7.70 27.55 -35.89
CA ILE A 552 7.85 27.61 -34.44
C ILE A 552 6.55 28.11 -33.81
N VAL A 553 5.92 27.25 -33.01
CA VAL A 553 4.66 27.54 -32.32
C VAL A 553 4.90 27.67 -30.82
N ILE A 554 4.46 28.79 -30.24
CA ILE A 554 4.66 29.09 -28.82
C ILE A 554 3.30 29.24 -28.11
N ASP A 555 3.00 28.32 -27.20
CA ASP A 555 1.93 28.45 -26.22
C ASP A 555 2.51 28.72 -24.82
N ALA A 556 2.53 30.00 -24.42
CA ALA A 556 3.12 30.43 -23.15
C ALA A 556 2.15 30.31 -21.95
N ARG A 557 0.96 29.74 -22.13
CA ARG A 557 -0.06 29.63 -21.06
C ARG A 557 0.33 28.58 -20.02
N PHE A 558 -0.27 28.68 -18.84
CA PHE A 558 -0.28 27.54 -17.93
C PHE A 558 -1.26 26.51 -18.49
N LEU A 559 -0.75 25.34 -18.89
CA LEU A 559 -1.54 24.30 -19.56
C LEU A 559 -2.31 23.47 -18.51
N PRO A 560 -3.64 23.35 -18.65
CA PRO A 560 -4.41 22.29 -17.99
C PRO A 560 -3.92 20.89 -18.37
N ASP A 561 -4.29 19.88 -17.58
CA ASP A 561 -3.86 18.48 -17.77
C ASP A 561 -4.15 17.96 -19.19
N ASP A 562 -5.35 18.24 -19.73
CA ASP A 562 -5.74 17.86 -21.10
C ASP A 562 -4.87 18.52 -22.18
N ASP A 563 -4.43 19.76 -21.96
CA ASP A 563 -3.58 20.48 -22.91
C ASP A 563 -2.13 19.98 -22.85
N ILE A 564 -1.65 19.56 -21.67
CA ILE A 564 -0.35 18.88 -21.52
C ILE A 564 -0.38 17.54 -22.26
N ALA A 565 -1.45 16.75 -22.07
CA ALA A 565 -1.62 15.48 -22.76
C ALA A 565 -1.68 15.66 -24.27
N ALA A 566 -2.45 16.64 -24.77
CA ALA A 566 -2.52 16.96 -26.19
C ALA A 566 -1.15 17.40 -26.76
N ALA A 567 -0.42 18.27 -26.06
CA ALA A 567 0.92 18.71 -26.49
C ALA A 567 1.92 17.55 -26.62
N LEU A 568 1.84 16.57 -25.71
CA LEU A 568 2.68 15.38 -25.77
C LEU A 568 2.21 14.41 -26.86
N ALA A 569 0.90 14.15 -26.98
CA ALA A 569 0.33 13.29 -28.00
C ALA A 569 0.65 13.78 -29.44
N ALA A 570 0.69 15.10 -29.64
CA ALA A 570 1.05 15.70 -30.93
C ALA A 570 2.51 15.48 -31.34
N ALA A 571 3.41 15.27 -30.36
CA ALA A 571 4.85 15.21 -30.55
C ALA A 571 5.32 13.86 -31.14
N ASP A 572 6.28 13.92 -32.07
CA ASP A 572 7.07 12.76 -32.48
C ASP A 572 8.38 12.66 -31.68
N LEU A 573 8.91 13.80 -31.22
CA LEU A 573 10.10 13.89 -30.39
C LEU A 573 9.94 14.97 -29.33
N VAL A 574 10.34 14.68 -28.09
CA VAL A 574 10.47 15.71 -27.05
C VAL A 574 11.95 16.05 -26.87
N ILE A 575 12.30 17.34 -26.92
CA ILE A 575 13.68 17.79 -26.67
C ILE A 575 13.71 18.67 -25.42
N LEU A 576 14.61 18.33 -24.49
CA LEU A 576 14.77 19.03 -23.22
C LEU A 576 16.24 19.43 -23.06
N PRO A 577 16.67 20.58 -23.61
CA PRO A 577 18.07 20.90 -23.83
C PRO A 577 18.74 21.52 -22.58
N TYR A 578 18.64 20.86 -21.43
CA TYR A 578 19.03 21.43 -20.15
C TYR A 578 20.46 21.98 -20.10
N ALA A 579 20.63 23.21 -19.63
CA ALA A 579 21.96 23.75 -19.32
C ALA A 579 22.52 23.20 -17.99
N ARG A 580 21.62 22.87 -17.05
CA ARG A 580 21.91 22.23 -15.76
C ARG A 580 20.70 21.40 -15.38
N ILE A 581 20.92 20.17 -14.90
CA ILE A 581 19.86 19.28 -14.45
C ILE A 581 20.39 18.29 -13.42
N GLN A 582 19.53 17.88 -12.49
CA GLN A 582 19.78 16.73 -11.62
C GLN A 582 18.75 15.64 -11.87
N ASN A 583 17.47 15.98 -11.86
CA ASN A 583 16.38 15.06 -12.19
C ASN A 583 15.36 15.76 -13.12
N SER A 584 14.67 15.00 -13.97
CA SER A 584 13.72 15.57 -14.92
C SER A 584 12.35 14.90 -14.88
N GLY A 585 11.40 15.53 -14.18
CA GLY A 585 9.99 15.17 -14.27
C GLY A 585 9.42 15.36 -15.68
N SER A 586 9.93 16.32 -16.47
CA SER A 586 9.48 16.53 -17.86
C SER A 586 9.91 15.39 -18.80
N ALA A 587 11.08 14.79 -18.59
CA ALA A 587 11.53 13.63 -19.37
C ALA A 587 10.68 12.39 -19.05
N ILE A 588 10.43 12.13 -17.75
CA ILE A 588 9.56 11.04 -17.31
C ILE A 588 8.13 11.25 -17.81
N LEU A 589 7.63 12.49 -17.80
CA LEU A 589 6.32 12.83 -18.34
C LEU A 589 6.22 12.51 -19.85
N ALA A 590 7.24 12.86 -20.63
CA ALA A 590 7.28 12.55 -22.05
C ALA A 590 7.24 11.03 -22.31
N VAL A 591 8.08 10.26 -21.61
CA VAL A 591 8.11 8.81 -21.78
C VAL A 591 6.83 8.15 -21.23
N SER A 592 6.20 8.74 -20.21
CA SER A 592 4.88 8.30 -19.70
C SER A 592 3.77 8.41 -20.74
N ALA A 593 3.89 9.38 -21.65
CA ALA A 593 3.05 9.59 -22.83
C ALA A 593 3.55 8.83 -24.07
N ASP A 594 4.44 7.85 -23.88
CA ASP A 594 5.05 7.06 -24.95
C ASP A 594 5.70 7.93 -26.02
N ARG A 595 6.37 9.03 -25.60
CA ARG A 595 7.15 9.91 -26.50
C ARG A 595 8.64 9.74 -26.26
N PRO A 596 9.46 9.55 -27.31
CA PRO A 596 10.91 9.54 -27.16
C PRO A 596 11.42 10.92 -26.76
N VAL A 597 12.49 10.94 -25.97
CA VAL A 597 13.07 12.17 -25.44
C VAL A 597 14.57 12.28 -25.74
N LEU A 598 14.98 13.45 -26.21
CA LEU A 598 16.38 13.84 -26.36
C LEU A 598 16.78 14.78 -25.22
N VAL A 599 17.80 14.39 -24.46
CA VAL A 599 18.31 15.12 -23.29
C VAL A 599 19.84 15.17 -23.30
N PRO A 600 20.48 16.19 -22.70
CA PRO A 600 21.92 16.19 -22.53
C PRO A 600 22.35 15.12 -21.54
N GLN A 601 23.56 14.59 -21.72
CA GLN A 601 24.20 13.67 -20.78
C GLN A 601 24.67 14.42 -19.52
N LEU A 602 23.71 14.91 -18.74
CA LEU A 602 23.93 15.69 -17.53
C LEU A 602 23.06 15.17 -16.38
N GLY A 603 23.54 15.34 -15.16
CA GLY A 603 22.82 14.90 -13.96
C GLY A 603 22.47 13.42 -14.05
N ALA A 604 21.19 13.10 -13.84
CA ALA A 604 20.73 11.72 -13.82
C ALA A 604 20.14 11.19 -15.14
N MET A 605 20.39 11.87 -16.27
CA MET A 605 19.82 11.45 -17.55
C MET A 605 20.39 10.11 -18.05
N ARG A 606 21.64 9.78 -17.68
CA ARG A 606 22.23 8.47 -17.97
C ARG A 606 21.53 7.34 -17.23
N GLU A 607 21.33 7.48 -15.93
CA GLU A 607 20.56 6.52 -15.12
C GLU A 607 19.10 6.39 -15.64
N LEU A 608 18.50 7.49 -16.08
CA LEU A 608 17.16 7.47 -16.69
C LEU A 608 17.14 6.66 -18.00
N GLN A 609 18.16 6.80 -18.85
CA GLN A 609 18.31 5.99 -20.07
C GLN A 609 18.51 4.51 -19.74
N GLU A 610 19.33 4.18 -18.75
CA GLU A 610 19.53 2.80 -18.30
C GLU A 610 18.24 2.16 -17.80
N GLN A 611 17.37 2.95 -17.13
CA GLN A 611 16.08 2.48 -16.62
C GLN A 611 15.02 2.31 -17.70
N LEU A 612 14.95 3.21 -18.68
CA LEU A 612 13.86 3.28 -19.66
C LEU A 612 14.25 2.75 -21.05
N GLY A 613 15.53 2.53 -21.30
CA GLY A 613 16.07 2.07 -22.58
C GLY A 613 16.39 3.18 -23.56
N ASP A 614 17.28 2.86 -24.49
CA ASP A 614 17.78 3.70 -25.58
C ASP A 614 16.73 3.98 -26.66
N HIS A 615 15.67 3.18 -26.73
CA HIS A 615 14.50 3.42 -27.57
C HIS A 615 13.68 4.64 -27.14
N TRP A 616 13.72 5.00 -25.85
CA TRP A 616 12.88 6.06 -25.27
C TRP A 616 13.69 7.28 -24.85
N VAL A 617 14.91 7.10 -24.37
CA VAL A 617 15.77 8.19 -23.91
C VAL A 617 17.06 8.18 -24.72
N ARG A 618 17.33 9.28 -25.43
CA ARG A 618 18.59 9.48 -26.16
C ARG A 618 19.37 10.62 -25.53
N LEU A 619 20.66 10.38 -25.34
CA LEU A 619 21.60 11.33 -24.75
C LEU A 619 22.42 12.02 -25.84
N TYR A 620 22.85 13.25 -25.56
CA TYR A 620 23.88 13.95 -26.33
C TYR A 620 24.93 14.57 -25.41
N ASP A 621 26.16 14.65 -25.88
CA ASP A 621 27.28 15.25 -25.14
C ASP A 621 27.46 16.72 -25.54
N GLY A 622 27.78 17.55 -24.55
CA GLY A 622 28.01 18.99 -24.73
C GLY A 622 26.74 19.78 -25.03
N ASP A 623 26.84 20.74 -25.94
CA ASP A 623 25.70 21.56 -26.38
C ASP A 623 24.89 20.87 -27.48
N LEU A 624 23.58 21.17 -27.52
CA LEU A 624 22.73 20.72 -28.61
C LEU A 624 23.20 21.34 -29.93
N THR A 625 23.34 20.51 -30.97
CA THR A 625 23.77 20.90 -32.32
C THR A 625 22.74 20.49 -33.35
N SER A 626 22.82 21.08 -34.55
CA SER A 626 21.95 20.73 -35.69
C SER A 626 22.06 19.26 -36.09
N ALA A 627 23.25 18.66 -35.94
CA ALA A 627 23.47 17.24 -36.21
C ALA A 627 22.73 16.35 -35.20
N TYR A 628 22.79 16.67 -33.91
CA TYR A 628 22.02 15.95 -32.89
C TYR A 628 20.51 16.06 -33.14
N LEU A 629 20.03 17.24 -33.50
CA LEU A 629 18.61 17.47 -33.77
C LEU A 629 18.12 16.64 -34.97
N THR A 630 18.88 16.66 -36.08
CA THR A 630 18.55 15.92 -37.30
C THR A 630 18.52 14.42 -37.05
N HIS A 631 19.59 13.86 -36.48
CA HIS A 631 19.67 12.43 -36.16
C HIS A 631 18.63 11.99 -35.12
N ALA A 632 18.26 12.86 -34.17
CA ALA A 632 17.24 12.55 -33.18
C ALA A 632 15.85 12.51 -33.78
N LEU A 633 15.55 13.40 -34.75
CA LEU A 633 14.28 13.38 -35.47
C LEU A 633 14.15 12.12 -36.32
N GLU A 634 15.20 11.74 -37.05
CA GLU A 634 15.24 10.48 -37.80
C GLU A 634 15.05 9.27 -36.87
N TRP A 635 15.74 9.26 -35.74
CA TRP A 635 15.55 8.23 -34.71
C TRP A 635 14.15 8.22 -34.10
N SER A 636 13.50 9.37 -33.96
CA SER A 636 12.17 9.44 -33.37
C SER A 636 11.10 8.80 -34.26
N VAL A 637 11.29 8.89 -35.58
CA VAL A 637 10.36 8.33 -36.60
C VAL A 637 10.77 6.94 -37.11
N ALA A 638 11.96 6.46 -36.79
CA ALA A 638 12.45 5.16 -37.25
C ALA A 638 11.58 3.98 -36.75
N SER A 639 11.29 3.04 -37.65
CA SER A 639 10.52 1.81 -37.38
C SER A 639 11.32 0.84 -36.51
N GLY A 640 10.80 0.51 -35.33
CA GLY A 640 11.43 -0.43 -34.38
C GLY A 640 11.23 -0.10 -32.90
N ARG A 641 10.64 1.05 -32.54
CA ARG A 641 10.28 1.37 -31.16
C ARG A 641 9.06 0.53 -30.71
N PRO A 642 9.07 -0.06 -29.50
CA PRO A 642 7.88 -0.67 -28.92
C PRO A 642 6.71 0.32 -28.85
N GLU A 643 5.47 -0.18 -28.93
CA GLU A 643 4.28 0.67 -28.89
C GLU A 643 4.16 1.47 -27.58
N ARG A 644 4.61 0.88 -26.47
CA ARG A 644 4.58 1.51 -25.14
C ARG A 644 5.91 1.39 -24.41
N ALA A 645 6.24 2.42 -23.64
CA ALA A 645 7.38 2.37 -22.73
C ALA A 645 7.10 1.41 -21.57
N ASP A 646 8.10 0.60 -21.21
CA ASP A 646 8.07 -0.22 -20.00
C ASP A 646 8.36 0.67 -18.80
N LEU A 647 7.33 0.91 -17.99
CA LEU A 647 7.39 1.79 -16.82
C LEU A 647 7.24 1.03 -15.51
N ARG A 648 7.33 -0.32 -15.52
CA ARG A 648 7.10 -1.15 -14.32
C ARG A 648 8.02 -0.77 -13.15
N ALA A 649 9.27 -0.40 -13.44
CA ALA A 649 10.23 0.05 -12.43
C ALA A 649 9.88 1.42 -11.81
N LEU A 650 9.08 2.23 -12.51
CA LEU A 650 8.62 3.55 -12.09
C LEU A 650 7.16 3.53 -11.60
N ASP A 651 6.57 2.34 -11.43
CA ASP A 651 5.20 2.20 -10.93
C ASP A 651 5.10 2.70 -9.49
N TRP A 652 4.06 3.48 -9.19
CA TRP A 652 3.91 4.12 -7.89
C TRP A 652 3.81 3.14 -6.71
N ASP A 653 3.27 1.93 -6.89
CA ASP A 653 3.25 0.92 -5.84
C ASP A 653 4.65 0.31 -5.60
N VAL A 654 5.49 0.22 -6.63
CA VAL A 654 6.92 -0.15 -6.47
C VAL A 654 7.66 0.96 -5.70
N ILE A 655 7.51 2.22 -6.13
CA ILE A 655 8.12 3.38 -5.48
C ILE A 655 7.67 3.51 -4.02
N ALA A 656 6.38 3.28 -3.74
CA ALA A 656 5.83 3.30 -2.40
C ALA A 656 6.42 2.21 -1.51
N THR A 657 6.59 1.00 -2.05
CA THR A 657 7.21 -0.12 -1.31
C THR A 657 8.63 0.22 -0.89
N GLN A 658 9.43 0.74 -1.83
CA GLN A 658 10.81 1.18 -1.57
C GLN A 658 10.84 2.31 -0.53
N THR A 659 9.94 3.29 -0.66
CA THR A 659 9.83 4.42 0.29
C THR A 659 9.45 3.95 1.68
N MET A 660 8.48 3.03 1.82
CA MET A 660 8.08 2.48 3.11
C MET A 660 9.21 1.66 3.75
N ASN A 661 10.01 0.95 2.95
CA ASN A 661 11.19 0.24 3.45
C ASN A 661 12.28 1.20 3.92
N ALA A 662 12.52 2.29 3.17
CA ALA A 662 13.44 3.35 3.59
C ALA A 662 13.00 3.99 4.92
N TYR A 663 11.72 4.33 5.06
CA TYR A 663 11.17 4.85 6.31
C TYR A 663 11.38 3.90 7.49
N ARG A 664 11.09 2.61 7.31
CA ARG A 664 11.29 1.60 8.37
C ARG A 664 12.75 1.42 8.73
N SER A 665 13.66 1.50 7.76
CA SER A 665 15.10 1.46 8.00
C SER A 665 15.56 2.64 8.86
N ILE A 666 15.16 3.85 8.46
CA ILE A 666 15.49 5.09 9.18
C ILE A 666 14.88 5.08 10.59
N LEU A 667 13.62 4.65 10.73
CA LEU A 667 12.95 4.58 12.02
C LEU A 667 13.59 3.60 12.99
N ARG A 668 14.10 2.46 12.51
CA ARG A 668 14.88 1.52 13.34
C ARG A 668 16.09 2.23 13.94
N ARG A 669 16.87 2.95 13.11
CA ARG A 669 18.04 3.71 13.57
C ARG A 669 17.68 4.84 14.54
N VAL A 670 16.56 5.52 14.34
CA VAL A 670 16.11 6.62 15.21
C VAL A 670 15.59 6.11 16.56
N ARG A 671 15.05 4.89 16.63
CA ARG A 671 14.38 4.35 17.83
C ARG A 671 15.24 3.41 18.67
N GLY A 672 16.40 2.97 18.15
CA GLY A 672 17.26 1.97 18.79
C GLY A 672 16.94 0.58 18.28
#